data_AF-A0A0M9ZPY2-F1
#
_entry.id   AF-A0A0M9ZPY2-F1
#
_cell.length_a   1.000
_cell.length_b   1.000
_cell.length_c   1.000
_cell.angle_alpha   90.00
_cell.angle_beta   90.00
_cell.angle_gamma   90.00
#
_symmetry.space_group_name_H-M   'P 1'
#
loop_
_entity.id
_entity.type
_entity.pdbx_description
1 polymer ?
#
loop_
_entity_poly.entity_id
_entity_poly.type
_entity_poly.pdbx_seq_one_letter_code
_entity_poly.pdbx_strand_id
1 'polypeptide(L)'
;MYGQLTSDVPLGPFEGTTITVWSGQGKQAKLHATPSCSYLRSARGVERTVHLDAAVVGRMCPQCGTYGSWARPGTGLAVFLDTLTGLGLLYELDSFRDPDEDAFEDEEVRHAAAVLYKPVADTPAVPGEQDDAEDDEDDTWEERQEAQRVRESVLRQWGGALASMHRTHRQLALFPWLRAWAGAALEAKAGYLRVLQEQAQLLVAERALLAATAAAAMTEPDVPADEPAFAPLGDPGEARRQLLSLWRRWRSAVEDSWDDPQQQTYVVHHLTDTMGSRRKGRDQMLERARAVVAGWEADVRAAAGERHGDRVVVARLPHDAAERGSGRSLVDRLGEWELGVLASYTADVVWEPQSVITVRVPEPVAVRLLTQHHTLSYSEPETDEADQPAAQSPADPRSATGSGVGPGVFDDTPVHSRHLVTGEHLRALRATMRDAEQLYVVFSVGGGLEVVALSVLEERCAAGWQGSIIAGASDLPDALFAPRQPSPGQEEPVWPARIHDPHHEAFGSHLSTAEGERVLVRLREGRRDTDHALRSLALARGVADLRQLQAVGYDDRDFPRRPFASAVWHGLLAMEQLDLEPFEPDTDTGWQRGSGLPLGVLAGVQAYTSDAEGRYQGRAHSPDCKHRRPEHGVSRDDDLVTIAELLGNKGFDPCSKCGGYAVRRLSQDQVAYYRAAHRLHSLTHQVHSAAARNNGTGSAELAAQLREFAELDRRTANAWFPLRKEARQWRQTVNALLGELPGPA
;
A
#
# COMPACT_ATOMS: atom_id res chain seq x y z
N MET A 1 -0.56 15.93 -28.74
CA MET A 1 -1.30 15.82 -27.46
C MET A 1 -1.26 14.35 -27.10
N TYR A 2 -0.34 13.97 -26.22
CA TYR A 2 -0.05 12.57 -25.92
C TYR A 2 -1.12 11.96 -25.01
N GLY A 3 -1.31 10.64 -25.08
CA GLY A 3 -2.20 9.93 -24.16
C GLY A 3 -3.70 10.16 -24.35
N GLN A 4 -4.14 10.72 -25.48
CA GLN A 4 -5.56 10.94 -25.77
C GLN A 4 -6.15 9.72 -26.49
N LEU A 5 -7.29 9.20 -26.00
CA LEU A 5 -8.04 8.16 -26.70
C LEU A 5 -8.52 8.63 -28.08
N THR A 6 -8.19 7.87 -29.13
CA THR A 6 -8.58 8.14 -30.52
C THR A 6 -9.49 7.03 -31.06
N SER A 7 -10.24 7.33 -32.13
CA SER A 7 -11.27 6.43 -32.67
C SER A 7 -10.73 5.16 -33.34
N ASP A 8 -9.43 5.11 -33.63
CA ASP A 8 -8.73 3.95 -34.18
C ASP A 8 -8.31 2.93 -33.12
N VAL A 9 -8.33 3.30 -31.84
CA VAL A 9 -8.02 2.38 -30.73
C VAL A 9 -9.15 1.34 -30.59
N PRO A 10 -8.88 0.03 -30.71
CA PRO A 10 -9.91 -0.99 -30.58
C PRO A 10 -10.44 -1.07 -29.14
N LEU A 11 -11.73 -0.77 -28.95
CA LEU A 11 -12.39 -0.91 -27.66
C LEU A 11 -12.63 -2.37 -27.25
N GLY A 12 -12.54 -3.29 -28.22
CA GLY A 12 -12.70 -4.73 -28.02
C GLY A 12 -14.04 -5.05 -27.37
N PRO A 13 -14.08 -5.84 -26.28
CA PRO A 13 -15.32 -6.24 -25.63
C PRO A 13 -16.06 -5.09 -24.93
N PHE A 14 -15.42 -3.93 -24.75
CA PHE A 14 -16.08 -2.75 -24.16
C PHE A 14 -16.88 -1.92 -25.17
N GLU A 15 -16.75 -2.21 -26.46
CA GLU A 15 -17.55 -1.54 -27.49
C GLU A 15 -19.06 -1.75 -27.25
N GLY A 16 -19.83 -0.68 -27.34
CA GLY A 16 -21.27 -0.67 -27.04
C GLY A 16 -21.61 -0.47 -25.57
N THR A 17 -20.63 -0.45 -24.66
CA THR A 17 -20.88 -0.22 -23.22
C THR A 17 -21.54 1.13 -23.00
N THR A 18 -22.59 1.15 -22.18
CA THR A 18 -23.34 2.36 -21.86
C THR A 18 -22.55 3.26 -20.92
N ILE A 19 -22.31 4.52 -21.31
CA ILE A 19 -21.63 5.52 -20.48
C ILE A 19 -22.50 6.78 -20.31
N THR A 20 -22.32 7.45 -19.16
CA THR A 20 -22.93 8.75 -18.89
C THR A 20 -21.99 9.87 -19.33
N VAL A 21 -22.52 10.82 -20.09
CA VAL A 21 -21.75 11.94 -20.64
C VAL A 21 -22.48 13.25 -20.47
N TRP A 22 -21.72 14.34 -20.43
CA TRP A 22 -22.25 15.70 -20.43
C TRP A 22 -21.94 16.36 -21.77
N SER A 23 -22.93 17.03 -22.34
CA SER A 23 -22.75 17.72 -23.63
C SER A 23 -23.63 18.95 -23.73
N GLY A 24 -23.23 19.89 -24.61
CA GLY A 24 -24.11 20.96 -25.04
C GLY A 24 -25.29 20.43 -25.88
N GLN A 25 -26.25 21.30 -26.19
CA GLN A 25 -27.48 20.90 -26.87
C GLN A 25 -27.28 20.40 -28.33
N GLY A 26 -26.16 20.73 -28.97
CA GLY A 26 -25.86 20.33 -30.36
C GLY A 26 -25.62 18.82 -30.55
N LYS A 27 -26.03 18.29 -31.71
CA LYS A 27 -25.82 16.87 -32.08
C LYS A 27 -24.34 16.51 -32.27
N GLN A 28 -23.51 17.47 -32.67
CA GLN A 28 -22.06 17.34 -32.84
C GLN A 28 -21.27 17.95 -31.68
N ALA A 29 -21.93 18.26 -30.56
CA ALA A 29 -21.25 18.80 -29.39
C ALA A 29 -20.20 17.79 -28.87
N LYS A 30 -19.07 18.32 -28.41
CA LYS A 30 -18.08 17.52 -27.70
C LYS A 30 -18.71 16.95 -26.42
N LEU A 31 -18.30 15.74 -26.09
CA LEU A 31 -18.73 14.99 -24.92
C LEU A 31 -17.73 15.21 -23.80
N HIS A 32 -18.21 15.30 -22.57
CA HIS A 32 -17.42 15.55 -21.38
C HIS A 32 -17.72 14.47 -20.34
N ALA A 33 -16.72 14.12 -19.53
CA ALA A 33 -16.83 13.14 -18.45
C ALA A 33 -17.39 13.75 -17.14
N THR A 34 -17.56 15.07 -17.06
CA THR A 34 -18.08 15.75 -15.88
C THR A 34 -18.78 17.05 -16.28
N PRO A 35 -19.85 17.47 -15.56
CA PRO A 35 -20.48 18.77 -15.79
C PRO A 35 -19.58 19.94 -15.38
N SER A 36 -18.53 19.72 -14.59
CA SER A 36 -17.59 20.76 -14.13
C SER A 36 -16.40 20.99 -15.07
N CYS A 37 -16.36 20.32 -16.23
CA CYS A 37 -15.28 20.49 -17.20
C CYS A 37 -15.23 21.94 -17.71
N SER A 38 -14.07 22.59 -17.60
CA SER A 38 -13.88 23.99 -18.03
C SER A 38 -14.13 24.21 -19.53
N TYR A 39 -13.97 23.18 -20.35
CA TYR A 39 -14.27 23.23 -21.79
C TYR A 39 -15.76 23.09 -22.12
N LEU A 40 -16.61 22.77 -21.14
CA LEU A 40 -18.06 22.76 -21.32
C LEU A 40 -18.59 24.21 -21.32
N ARG A 41 -18.50 24.86 -22.47
CA ARG A 41 -18.80 26.30 -22.64
C ARG A 41 -20.28 26.69 -22.46
N SER A 42 -21.17 25.74 -22.21
CA SER A 42 -22.61 26.00 -22.07
C SER A 42 -23.04 26.04 -20.60
N ALA A 43 -23.72 27.11 -20.18
CA ALA A 43 -24.38 27.24 -18.88
C ALA A 43 -25.46 26.17 -18.60
N ARG A 44 -25.75 25.28 -19.56
CA ARG A 44 -26.70 24.16 -19.48
C ARG A 44 -26.11 22.92 -20.13
N GLY A 45 -25.08 22.34 -19.50
CA GLY A 45 -24.68 20.98 -19.82
C GLY A 45 -25.83 20.01 -19.56
N VAL A 46 -26.14 19.16 -20.53
CA VAL A 46 -27.20 18.14 -20.40
C VAL A 46 -26.53 16.79 -20.21
N GLU A 47 -26.94 16.07 -19.17
CA GLU A 47 -26.57 14.68 -18.95
C GLU A 47 -27.27 13.79 -20.00
N ARG A 48 -26.50 12.91 -20.63
CA ARG A 48 -26.98 11.97 -21.63
C ARG A 48 -26.33 10.62 -21.40
N THR A 49 -27.01 9.59 -21.83
CA THR A 49 -26.49 8.23 -21.88
C THR A 49 -26.20 7.87 -23.33
N VAL A 50 -24.99 7.39 -23.61
CA VAL A 50 -24.55 7.00 -24.96
C VAL A 50 -23.87 5.63 -24.93
N HIS A 51 -23.83 4.94 -26.07
CA HIS A 51 -23.04 3.72 -26.23
C HIS A 51 -21.62 4.07 -26.66
N LEU A 52 -20.62 3.53 -25.99
CA LEU A 52 -19.22 3.76 -26.31
C LEU A 52 -18.87 3.09 -27.64
N ASP A 53 -18.58 3.90 -28.66
CA ASP A 53 -18.12 3.47 -29.98
C ASP A 53 -17.07 4.45 -30.52
N ALA A 54 -16.48 4.15 -31.68
CA ALA A 54 -15.49 5.00 -32.32
C ALA A 54 -15.99 6.44 -32.56
N ALA A 55 -17.27 6.63 -32.85
CA ALA A 55 -17.86 7.95 -33.09
C ALA A 55 -18.00 8.78 -31.81
N VAL A 56 -18.35 8.14 -30.69
CA VAL A 56 -18.37 8.73 -29.36
C VAL A 56 -16.97 9.11 -28.91
N VAL A 57 -15.97 8.24 -29.12
CA VAL A 57 -14.55 8.54 -28.84
C VAL A 57 -14.09 9.77 -29.62
N GLY A 58 -14.36 9.86 -30.92
CA GLY A 58 -14.00 11.03 -31.74
C GLY A 58 -14.66 12.34 -31.28
N ARG A 59 -15.76 12.25 -30.52
CA ARG A 59 -16.46 13.39 -29.93
C ARG A 59 -16.04 13.70 -28.50
N MET A 60 -15.18 12.91 -27.87
CA MET A 60 -14.67 13.23 -26.54
C MET A 60 -13.92 14.57 -26.55
N CYS A 61 -14.15 15.37 -25.53
CA CYS A 61 -13.37 16.57 -25.24
C CYS A 61 -11.91 16.14 -24.99
N PRO A 62 -10.88 16.79 -25.57
CA PRO A 62 -9.50 16.35 -25.41
C PRO A 62 -9.06 16.23 -23.95
N GLN A 63 -9.40 17.21 -23.10
CA GLN A 63 -9.04 17.15 -21.67
C GLN A 63 -9.72 15.97 -20.95
N CYS A 64 -11.01 15.73 -21.21
CA CYS A 64 -11.72 14.60 -20.62
C CYS A 64 -11.26 13.27 -21.24
N GLY A 65 -10.93 13.23 -22.54
CA GLY A 65 -10.44 12.03 -23.22
C GLY A 65 -9.09 11.56 -22.69
N THR A 66 -8.29 12.46 -22.11
CA THR A 66 -7.00 12.13 -21.50
C THR A 66 -7.10 11.82 -20.00
N TYR A 67 -7.88 12.59 -19.23
CA TYR A 67 -7.89 12.52 -17.76
C TYR A 67 -9.29 12.40 -17.13
N GLY A 68 -10.32 12.26 -17.94
CA GLY A 68 -11.70 12.18 -17.48
C GLY A 68 -12.07 10.77 -17.02
N SER A 69 -12.82 10.69 -15.93
CA SER A 69 -13.44 9.44 -15.47
C SER A 69 -14.72 9.18 -16.27
N TRP A 70 -14.60 8.41 -17.35
CA TRP A 70 -15.72 8.06 -18.24
C TRP A 70 -16.53 6.85 -17.77
N ALA A 71 -15.99 6.12 -16.80
CA ALA A 71 -16.61 4.98 -16.16
C ALA A 71 -16.41 5.07 -14.66
N ARG A 72 -17.29 4.39 -13.93
CA ARG A 72 -17.23 4.32 -12.47
C ARG A 72 -15.90 3.69 -12.02
N PRO A 73 -15.17 4.29 -11.06
CA PRO A 73 -13.91 3.73 -10.56
C PRO A 73 -14.06 2.28 -10.08
N GLY A 74 -13.09 1.43 -10.41
CA GLY A 74 -13.09 0.01 -10.02
C GLY A 74 -13.88 -0.94 -10.92
N THR A 75 -14.45 -0.42 -12.01
CA THR A 75 -15.06 -1.25 -13.07
C THR A 75 -14.02 -1.67 -14.12
N GLY A 76 -14.29 -2.73 -14.88
CA GLY A 76 -13.40 -3.18 -15.95
C GLY A 76 -13.19 -2.10 -17.01
N LEU A 77 -14.26 -1.37 -17.38
CA LEU A 77 -14.15 -0.23 -18.29
C LEU A 77 -13.30 0.92 -17.71
N ALA A 78 -13.43 1.24 -16.42
CA ALA A 78 -12.57 2.26 -15.81
C ALA A 78 -11.10 1.82 -15.80
N VAL A 79 -10.83 0.56 -15.44
CA VAL A 79 -9.47 -0.01 -15.49
C VAL A 79 -8.90 0.08 -16.91
N PHE A 80 -9.69 -0.26 -17.93
CA PHE A 80 -9.31 -0.15 -19.35
C PHE A 80 -8.97 1.29 -19.76
N LEU A 81 -9.88 2.24 -19.52
CA LEU A 81 -9.68 3.62 -19.93
C LEU A 81 -8.52 4.28 -19.17
N ASP A 82 -8.42 4.08 -17.85
CA ASP A 82 -7.33 4.63 -17.02
C ASP A 82 -5.97 4.02 -17.39
N THR A 83 -5.94 2.77 -17.86
CA THR A 83 -4.70 2.14 -18.34
C THR A 83 -4.31 2.63 -19.72
N LEU A 84 -5.26 3.02 -20.57
CA LEU A 84 -4.98 3.50 -21.92
C LEU A 84 -4.56 4.98 -21.95
N THR A 85 -5.28 5.84 -21.25
CA THR A 85 -5.20 7.30 -21.43
C THR A 85 -4.22 7.97 -20.47
N GLY A 86 -3.97 9.26 -20.63
CA GLY A 86 -3.10 10.03 -19.73
C GLY A 86 -1.64 9.63 -19.89
N LEU A 87 -1.01 9.13 -18.82
CA LEU A 87 0.35 8.56 -18.86
C LEU A 87 0.30 7.02 -19.00
N GLY A 88 -0.82 6.48 -19.52
CA GLY A 88 -1.02 5.06 -19.78
C GLY A 88 -0.45 4.59 -21.13
N LEU A 89 -1.02 3.50 -21.67
CA LEU A 89 -0.52 2.82 -22.86
C LEU A 89 -0.32 3.74 -24.06
N LEU A 90 -1.23 4.69 -24.29
CA LEU A 90 -1.15 5.61 -25.42
C LEU A 90 0.03 6.58 -25.30
N TYR A 91 0.42 6.94 -24.08
CA TYR A 91 1.61 7.74 -23.83
C TYR A 91 2.87 6.88 -23.97
N GLU A 92 2.86 5.67 -23.41
CA GLU A 92 4.02 4.76 -23.46
C GLU A 92 4.32 4.25 -24.88
N LEU A 93 3.32 4.03 -25.73
CA LEU A 93 3.53 3.65 -27.13
C LEU A 93 4.15 4.77 -27.97
N ASP A 94 3.95 6.02 -27.59
CA ASP A 94 4.47 7.18 -28.31
C ASP A 94 5.82 7.67 -27.74
N SER A 95 6.01 7.51 -26.43
CA SER A 95 7.29 7.79 -25.76
C SER A 95 8.38 6.86 -26.27
N PHE A 96 9.59 7.37 -26.48
CA PHE A 96 10.74 6.56 -26.95
C PHE A 96 10.44 5.69 -28.18
N ARG A 97 9.52 6.14 -29.06
CA ARG A 97 9.23 5.43 -30.31
C ARG A 97 10.27 5.76 -31.38
N ASP A 98 10.68 7.03 -31.40
CA ASP A 98 11.62 7.63 -32.33
C ASP A 98 12.52 8.62 -31.54
N PRO A 99 13.68 9.04 -32.07
CA PRO A 99 14.51 10.08 -31.46
C PRO A 99 13.73 11.40 -31.26
N ASP A 100 13.87 12.02 -30.09
CA ASP A 100 13.33 13.36 -29.83
C ASP A 100 14.33 14.47 -30.18
N GLU A 101 13.98 15.73 -29.95
CA GLU A 101 14.84 16.89 -30.25
C GLU A 101 16.12 16.92 -29.39
N ASP A 102 16.14 16.19 -28.27
CA ASP A 102 17.25 16.12 -27.30
C ASP A 102 18.07 14.82 -27.45
N ALA A 103 17.83 14.05 -28.52
CA ALA A 103 18.56 12.81 -28.81
C ALA A 103 19.93 13.10 -29.44
N PHE A 104 20.95 12.36 -29.01
CA PHE A 104 22.31 12.51 -29.54
C PHE A 104 22.50 11.73 -30.84
N GLU A 105 23.22 12.35 -31.78
CA GLU A 105 23.61 11.68 -33.02
C GLU A 105 24.75 10.68 -32.77
N ASP A 106 24.84 9.63 -33.59
CA ASP A 106 25.88 8.62 -33.42
C ASP A 106 27.31 9.19 -33.49
N GLU A 107 27.52 10.30 -34.21
CA GLU A 107 28.84 10.96 -34.27
C GLU A 107 29.21 11.59 -32.92
N GLU A 108 28.26 12.26 -32.26
CA GLU A 108 28.43 12.85 -30.94
C GLU A 108 28.71 11.76 -29.89
N VAL A 109 27.97 10.64 -29.95
CA VAL A 109 28.18 9.49 -29.06
C VAL A 109 29.58 8.88 -29.24
N ARG A 110 30.03 8.69 -30.50
CA ARG A 110 31.39 8.17 -30.77
C ARG A 110 32.47 9.13 -30.32
N HIS A 111 32.26 10.44 -30.48
CA HIS A 111 33.18 11.46 -29.99
C HIS A 111 33.27 11.42 -28.45
N ALA A 112 32.12 11.41 -27.76
CA ALA A 112 32.06 11.29 -26.30
C ALA A 112 32.76 10.01 -25.80
N ALA A 113 32.50 8.86 -26.43
CA ALA A 113 33.19 7.61 -26.11
C ALA A 113 34.72 7.73 -26.26
N ALA A 114 35.19 8.35 -27.34
CA ALA A 114 36.62 8.56 -27.55
C ALA A 114 37.23 9.44 -26.45
N VAL A 115 36.54 10.51 -26.03
CA VAL A 115 36.97 11.40 -24.93
C VAL A 115 37.01 10.65 -23.59
N LEU A 116 35.96 9.88 -23.27
CA LEU A 116 35.88 9.12 -22.01
C LEU A 116 37.00 8.08 -21.89
N TYR A 117 37.42 7.48 -23.01
CA TYR A 117 38.47 6.47 -23.05
C TYR A 117 39.88 7.03 -23.20
N LYS A 118 40.05 8.34 -23.39
CA LYS A 118 41.37 8.98 -23.30
C LYS A 118 41.88 8.82 -21.86
N PRO A 119 43.11 8.30 -21.65
CA PRO A 119 43.71 8.24 -20.33
C PRO A 119 43.86 9.66 -19.78
N VAL A 120 43.45 9.86 -18.53
CA VAL A 120 43.70 11.12 -17.81
C VAL A 120 45.21 11.21 -17.65
N ALA A 121 45.86 12.20 -18.26
CA ALA A 121 47.25 12.46 -17.99
C ALA A 121 47.36 12.86 -16.51
N ASP A 122 48.21 12.17 -15.74
CA ASP A 122 48.65 12.67 -14.44
C ASP A 122 49.38 13.99 -14.70
N THR A 123 48.70 15.14 -14.62
CA THR A 123 49.38 16.44 -14.67
C THR A 123 50.14 16.59 -13.35
N PRO A 124 51.49 16.52 -13.33
CA PRO A 124 52.21 16.96 -12.16
C PRO A 124 52.09 18.48 -12.14
N ALA A 125 51.52 19.04 -11.07
CA ALA A 125 51.55 20.47 -10.82
C ALA A 125 53.01 20.95 -10.75
N VAL A 126 53.56 21.38 -11.89
CA VAL A 126 54.84 22.09 -11.95
C VAL A 126 54.50 23.58 -11.95
N PRO A 127 54.81 24.32 -10.89
CA PRO A 127 54.64 25.76 -10.90
C PRO A 127 55.80 26.38 -11.68
N GLY A 128 55.54 26.77 -12.93
CA GLY A 128 56.50 27.52 -13.73
C GLY A 128 56.02 27.79 -15.15
N GLU A 129 55.52 29.02 -15.36
CA GLU A 129 55.29 29.73 -16.63
C GLU A 129 53.93 29.48 -17.33
N GLN A 130 52.91 30.25 -16.88
CA GLN A 130 51.66 30.60 -17.59
C GLN A 130 52.00 31.44 -18.85
N ASP A 131 51.34 31.26 -20.01
CA ASP A 131 50.01 31.85 -20.25
C ASP A 131 49.15 31.12 -21.30
N ASP A 132 49.58 29.98 -21.87
CA ASP A 132 48.79 29.24 -22.89
C ASP A 132 48.25 27.86 -22.40
N ALA A 133 48.63 27.41 -21.20
CA ALA A 133 48.33 26.05 -20.70
C ALA A 133 47.14 25.98 -19.72
N GLU A 134 46.65 27.11 -19.20
CA GLU A 134 45.46 27.14 -18.33
C GLU A 134 44.16 27.05 -19.16
N ASP A 135 44.12 27.65 -20.36
CA ASP A 135 42.98 27.58 -21.27
C ASP A 135 42.79 26.16 -21.85
N ASP A 136 43.88 25.45 -22.20
CA ASP A 136 43.83 24.08 -22.75
C ASP A 136 43.44 23.01 -21.70
N GLU A 137 43.82 23.18 -20.42
CA GLU A 137 43.42 22.28 -19.33
C GLU A 137 41.93 22.44 -18.96
N ASP A 138 41.42 23.68 -18.95
CA ASP A 138 40.01 23.98 -18.73
C ASP A 138 39.15 23.44 -19.89
N ASP A 139 39.58 23.62 -21.14
CA ASP A 139 38.89 23.08 -22.33
C ASP A 139 38.82 21.53 -22.33
N THR A 140 39.89 20.83 -21.90
CA THR A 140 39.87 19.35 -21.85
C THR A 140 39.01 18.80 -20.71
N TRP A 141 38.93 19.50 -19.58
CA TRP A 141 38.03 19.14 -18.49
C TRP A 141 36.57 19.36 -18.88
N GLU A 142 36.25 20.47 -19.54
CA GLU A 142 34.92 20.75 -20.08
C GLU A 142 34.49 19.70 -21.13
N GLU A 143 35.37 19.33 -22.07
CA GLU A 143 35.13 18.28 -23.07
C GLU A 143 34.79 16.93 -22.38
N ARG A 144 35.51 16.57 -21.31
CA ARG A 144 35.25 15.33 -20.56
C ARG A 144 33.95 15.38 -19.75
N GLN A 145 33.64 16.51 -19.13
CA GLN A 145 32.35 16.70 -18.43
C GLN A 145 31.18 16.59 -19.39
N GLU A 146 31.30 17.16 -20.59
CA GLU A 146 30.27 17.04 -21.61
C GLU A 146 30.12 15.58 -22.08
N ALA A 147 31.21 14.87 -22.31
CA ALA A 147 31.17 13.44 -22.64
C ALA A 147 30.53 12.57 -21.52
N GLN A 148 30.76 12.93 -20.24
CA GLN A 148 30.08 12.29 -19.11
C GLN A 148 28.57 12.55 -19.12
N ARG A 149 28.14 13.80 -19.40
CA ARG A 149 26.73 14.15 -19.54
C ARG A 149 26.06 13.42 -20.70
N VAL A 150 26.75 13.26 -21.83
CA VAL A 150 26.27 12.47 -22.97
C VAL A 150 26.03 11.02 -22.53
N ARG A 151 27.01 10.38 -21.87
CA ARG A 151 26.86 9.01 -21.33
C ARG A 151 25.69 8.88 -20.37
N GLU A 152 25.60 9.75 -19.37
CA GLU A 152 24.52 9.73 -18.38
C GLU A 152 23.14 9.93 -19.05
N SER A 153 23.05 10.85 -20.01
CA SER A 153 21.80 11.12 -20.71
C SER A 153 21.39 9.94 -21.61
N VAL A 154 22.31 9.36 -22.39
CA VAL A 154 22.04 8.18 -23.22
C VAL A 154 21.62 6.97 -22.37
N LEU A 155 22.33 6.68 -21.28
CA LEU A 155 21.99 5.58 -20.36
C LEU A 155 20.64 5.79 -19.69
N ARG A 156 20.32 7.03 -19.30
CA ARG A 156 19.00 7.39 -18.76
C ARG A 156 17.90 7.25 -19.81
N GLN A 157 18.14 7.66 -21.06
CA GLN A 157 17.18 7.48 -22.15
C GLN A 157 16.96 5.99 -22.46
N TRP A 158 18.03 5.19 -22.51
CA TRP A 158 17.94 3.75 -22.70
C TRP A 158 17.16 3.07 -21.57
N GLY A 159 17.47 3.40 -20.30
CA GLY A 159 16.72 2.90 -19.14
C GLY A 159 15.24 3.32 -19.17
N GLY A 160 14.96 4.57 -19.54
CA GLY A 160 13.60 5.07 -19.75
C GLY A 160 12.84 4.31 -20.83
N ALA A 161 13.49 4.04 -21.97
CA ALA A 161 12.93 3.27 -23.06
C ALA A 161 12.66 1.80 -22.67
N LEU A 162 13.59 1.16 -21.95
CA LEU A 162 13.44 -0.18 -21.38
C LEU A 162 12.24 -0.26 -20.42
N ALA A 163 12.14 0.70 -19.49
CA ALA A 163 11.02 0.78 -18.55
C ALA A 163 9.69 1.03 -19.27
N SER A 164 9.69 1.90 -20.29
CA SER A 164 8.52 2.20 -21.10
C SER A 164 8.04 1.00 -21.91
N MET A 165 8.96 0.22 -22.50
CA MET A 165 8.65 -1.03 -23.20
C MET A 165 8.07 -2.09 -22.24
N HIS A 166 8.66 -2.24 -21.05
CA HIS A 166 8.13 -3.12 -20.01
C HIS A 166 6.70 -2.74 -19.59
N ARG A 167 6.44 -1.45 -19.31
CA ARG A 167 5.11 -0.95 -18.95
C ARG A 167 4.09 -1.20 -20.07
N THR A 168 4.49 -0.98 -21.32
CA THR A 168 3.66 -1.22 -22.51
C THR A 168 3.22 -2.68 -22.58
N HIS A 169 4.15 -3.63 -22.48
CA HIS A 169 3.81 -5.06 -22.49
C HIS A 169 2.95 -5.49 -21.30
N ARG A 170 3.21 -4.94 -20.10
CA ARG A 170 2.37 -5.20 -18.91
C ARG A 170 0.92 -4.76 -19.13
N GLN A 171 0.72 -3.61 -19.75
CA GLN A 171 -0.62 -3.08 -20.05
C GLN A 171 -1.30 -3.86 -21.17
N LEU A 172 -0.56 -4.28 -22.20
CA LEU A 172 -1.09 -5.11 -23.30
C LEU A 172 -1.48 -6.52 -22.84
N ALA A 173 -0.80 -7.08 -21.82
CA ALA A 173 -1.19 -8.34 -21.21
C ALA A 173 -2.61 -8.30 -20.64
N LEU A 174 -3.01 -7.17 -20.04
CA LEU A 174 -4.36 -6.96 -19.50
C LEU A 174 -5.44 -6.89 -20.59
N PHE A 175 -5.07 -6.47 -21.81
CA PHE A 175 -5.98 -6.23 -22.92
C PHE A 175 -5.46 -6.87 -24.22
N PRO A 176 -5.48 -8.21 -24.35
CA PRO A 176 -4.81 -8.91 -25.45
C PRO A 176 -5.27 -8.52 -26.85
N TRP A 177 -6.51 -8.02 -27.01
CA TRP A 177 -7.03 -7.58 -28.30
C TRP A 177 -6.34 -6.32 -28.84
N LEU A 178 -5.63 -5.57 -28.01
CA LEU A 178 -4.86 -4.39 -28.42
C LEU A 178 -3.51 -4.74 -29.06
N ARG A 179 -3.00 -5.98 -28.89
CA ARG A 179 -1.66 -6.38 -29.36
C ARG A 179 -1.47 -6.15 -30.86
N ALA A 180 -2.44 -6.57 -31.67
CA ALA A 180 -2.35 -6.43 -33.12
C ALA A 180 -2.34 -4.95 -33.56
N TRP A 181 -3.09 -4.10 -32.86
CA TRP A 181 -3.12 -2.65 -33.12
C TRP A 181 -1.82 -1.96 -32.68
N ALA A 182 -1.24 -2.36 -31.55
CA ALA A 182 0.01 -1.80 -31.03
C ALA A 182 1.28 -2.30 -31.76
N GLY A 183 1.18 -3.36 -32.57
CA GLY A 183 2.34 -4.07 -33.15
C GLY A 183 3.34 -3.17 -33.88
N ALA A 184 2.89 -2.30 -34.78
CA ALA A 184 3.79 -1.42 -35.53
C ALA A 184 4.53 -0.41 -34.62
N ALA A 185 3.87 0.11 -33.58
CA ALA A 185 4.49 1.01 -32.62
C ALA A 185 5.50 0.28 -31.73
N LEU A 186 5.19 -0.96 -31.33
CA LEU A 186 6.12 -1.82 -30.59
C LEU A 186 7.37 -2.15 -31.40
N GLU A 187 7.23 -2.45 -32.69
CA GLU A 187 8.35 -2.71 -33.60
C GLU A 187 9.26 -1.48 -33.73
N ALA A 188 8.69 -0.29 -33.92
CA ALA A 188 9.44 0.97 -33.96
C ALA A 188 10.19 1.23 -32.65
N LYS A 189 9.49 1.09 -31.51
CA LYS A 189 10.05 1.26 -30.17
C LYS A 189 11.17 0.27 -29.87
N ALA A 190 11.01 -1.00 -30.24
CA ALA A 190 12.06 -2.02 -30.12
C ALA A 190 13.28 -1.68 -30.99
N GLY A 191 13.04 -1.13 -32.20
CA GLY A 191 14.06 -0.60 -33.07
C GLY A 191 14.88 0.51 -32.39
N TYR A 192 14.21 1.52 -31.83
CA TYR A 192 14.88 2.64 -31.17
C TYR A 192 15.55 2.24 -29.84
N LEU A 193 14.94 1.34 -29.06
CA LEU A 193 15.55 0.78 -27.84
C LEU A 193 16.90 0.12 -28.14
N ARG A 194 17.01 -0.60 -29.26
CA ARG A 194 18.26 -1.22 -29.71
C ARG A 194 19.29 -0.19 -30.15
N VAL A 195 18.89 0.88 -30.84
CA VAL A 195 19.80 1.99 -31.18
C VAL A 195 20.38 2.61 -29.91
N LEU A 196 19.54 2.92 -28.92
CA LEU A 196 19.98 3.45 -27.63
C LEU A 196 20.88 2.45 -26.88
N GLN A 197 20.62 1.14 -26.99
CA GLN A 197 21.48 0.11 -26.42
C GLN A 197 22.86 0.09 -27.07
N GLU A 198 22.94 0.17 -28.40
CA GLU A 198 24.20 0.21 -29.14
C GLU A 198 25.00 1.48 -28.80
N GLN A 199 24.34 2.63 -28.67
CA GLN A 199 24.96 3.87 -28.21
C GLN A 199 25.47 3.76 -26.75
N ALA A 200 24.65 3.19 -25.86
CA ALA A 200 25.01 2.95 -24.47
C ALA A 200 26.23 2.03 -24.34
N GLN A 201 26.29 0.96 -25.15
CA GLN A 201 27.41 0.03 -25.24
C GLN A 201 28.73 0.73 -25.57
N LEU A 202 28.70 1.72 -26.47
CA LEU A 202 29.89 2.49 -26.85
C LEU A 202 30.41 3.40 -25.75
N LEU A 203 29.56 3.81 -24.79
CA LEU A 203 29.91 4.77 -23.74
C LEU A 203 30.37 4.08 -22.45
N VAL A 204 30.12 2.78 -22.30
CA VAL A 204 30.47 1.99 -21.11
C VAL A 204 31.59 1.01 -21.44
N ALA A 205 32.75 1.18 -20.79
CA ALA A 205 33.88 0.28 -21.00
C ALA A 205 33.67 -1.04 -20.25
N GLU A 206 33.67 -2.17 -20.96
CA GLU A 206 33.59 -3.52 -20.35
C GLU A 206 34.66 -3.75 -19.27
N ARG A 207 35.89 -3.27 -19.53
CA ARG A 207 37.00 -3.31 -18.55
C ARG A 207 36.71 -2.55 -17.26
N ALA A 208 35.93 -1.47 -17.31
CA ALA A 208 35.56 -0.70 -16.13
C ALA A 208 34.50 -1.45 -15.30
N LEU A 209 33.54 -2.11 -15.95
CA LEU A 209 32.56 -2.98 -15.27
C LEU A 209 33.23 -4.19 -14.60
N LEU A 210 34.25 -4.77 -15.24
CA LEU A 210 35.09 -5.82 -14.66
C LEU A 210 35.93 -5.31 -13.48
N ALA A 211 36.48 -4.10 -13.60
CA ALA A 211 37.22 -3.46 -12.52
C ALA A 211 36.31 -3.19 -11.30
N ALA A 212 35.12 -2.64 -11.51
CA ALA A 212 34.12 -2.47 -10.45
C ALA A 212 33.75 -3.79 -9.77
N THR A 213 33.63 -4.88 -10.55
CA THR A 213 33.38 -6.23 -10.03
C THR A 213 34.55 -6.75 -9.19
N ALA A 214 35.79 -6.56 -9.65
CA ALA A 214 36.98 -6.93 -8.90
C ALA A 214 37.15 -6.10 -7.62
N ALA A 215 36.80 -4.81 -7.64
CA ALA A 215 36.77 -3.96 -6.45
C ALA A 215 35.74 -4.47 -5.42
N ALA A 216 34.54 -4.87 -5.85
CA ALA A 216 33.50 -5.44 -4.99
C ALA A 216 33.93 -6.76 -4.34
N ALA A 217 34.73 -7.57 -5.04
CA ALA A 217 35.27 -8.84 -4.55
C ALA A 217 36.53 -8.67 -3.67
N MET A 218 37.10 -7.47 -3.61
CA MET A 218 38.38 -7.24 -2.96
C MET A 218 38.24 -7.30 -1.42
N THR A 219 39.13 -8.08 -0.80
CA THR A 219 39.21 -8.20 0.66
C THR A 219 39.90 -6.98 1.28
N GLU A 220 39.70 -6.77 2.58
CA GLU A 220 40.37 -5.68 3.32
C GLU A 220 41.90 -5.78 3.13
N PRO A 221 42.56 -4.73 2.60
CA PRO A 221 43.99 -4.75 2.32
C PRO A 221 44.83 -4.41 3.56
N ASP A 222 46.08 -4.84 3.54
CA ASP A 222 47.08 -4.33 4.47
C ASP A 222 47.42 -2.87 4.12
N VAL A 223 47.28 -1.97 5.11
CA VAL A 223 47.51 -0.53 4.92
C VAL A 223 48.83 -0.09 5.57
N PRO A 224 49.62 0.79 4.93
CA PRO A 224 50.94 1.20 5.41
C PRO A 224 50.86 2.28 6.51
N ALA A 225 50.19 1.97 7.62
CA ALA A 225 49.88 2.93 8.68
C ALA A 225 51.11 3.41 9.49
N ASP A 226 52.21 2.66 9.47
CA ASP A 226 53.46 2.97 10.18
C ASP A 226 54.40 3.91 9.38
N GLU A 227 54.04 4.27 8.15
CA GLU A 227 54.89 5.13 7.33
C GLU A 227 54.92 6.58 7.86
N PRO A 228 56.10 7.24 7.89
CA PRO A 228 56.23 8.62 8.36
C PRO A 228 55.32 9.62 7.63
N ALA A 229 54.96 9.33 6.38
CA ALA A 229 54.07 10.15 5.57
C ALA A 229 52.65 10.27 6.15
N PHE A 230 52.19 9.30 6.94
CA PHE A 230 50.85 9.30 7.57
C PHE A 230 50.85 9.82 9.01
N ALA A 231 52.00 10.23 9.55
CA ALA A 231 52.08 10.87 10.86
C ALA A 231 51.12 12.08 11.06
N PRO A 232 50.75 12.86 10.02
CA PRO A 232 49.73 13.91 10.16
C PRO A 232 48.34 13.41 10.56
N LEU A 233 48.00 12.13 10.29
CA LEU A 233 46.71 11.52 10.60
C LEU A 233 46.58 11.09 12.07
N GLY A 234 47.68 10.98 12.81
CA GLY A 234 47.69 10.60 14.22
C GLY A 234 48.72 9.52 14.55
N ASP A 235 48.43 8.74 15.60
CA ASP A 235 49.19 7.52 15.89
C ASP A 235 48.92 6.43 14.82
N PRO A 236 49.77 5.39 14.71
CA PRO A 236 49.59 4.34 13.70
C PRO A 236 48.23 3.62 13.75
N GLY A 237 47.60 3.55 14.93
CA GLY A 237 46.25 2.97 15.06
C GLY A 237 45.19 3.86 14.42
N GLU A 238 45.28 5.17 14.59
CA GLU A 238 44.42 6.17 13.94
C GLU A 238 44.68 6.24 12.44
N ALA A 239 45.94 6.25 12.00
CA ALA A 239 46.30 6.19 10.59
C ALA A 239 45.74 4.93 9.91
N ARG A 240 45.84 3.76 10.56
CA ARG A 240 45.23 2.50 10.07
C ARG A 240 43.72 2.64 9.92
N ARG A 241 43.02 3.18 10.92
CA ARG A 241 41.55 3.40 10.85
C ARG A 241 41.16 4.30 9.69
N GLN A 242 41.89 5.40 9.48
CA GLN A 242 41.58 6.36 8.42
C GLN A 242 41.92 5.81 7.02
N LEU A 243 43.01 5.08 6.85
CA LEU A 243 43.34 4.41 5.58
C LEU A 243 42.34 3.29 5.23
N LEU A 244 41.86 2.53 6.21
CA LEU A 244 40.79 1.54 6.00
C LEU A 244 39.42 2.19 5.74
N SER A 245 39.18 3.39 6.27
CA SER A 245 38.01 4.20 5.94
C SER A 245 38.10 4.71 4.50
N LEU A 246 39.27 5.20 4.08
CA LEU A 246 39.56 5.61 2.71
C LEU A 246 39.36 4.43 1.75
N TRP A 247 39.92 3.27 2.07
CA TRP A 247 39.73 2.05 1.29
C TRP A 247 38.26 1.69 1.08
N ARG A 248 37.46 1.67 2.14
CA ARG A 248 36.01 1.39 2.04
C ARG A 248 35.29 2.41 1.17
N ARG A 249 35.61 3.70 1.30
CA ARG A 249 35.02 4.77 0.48
C ARG A 249 35.39 4.64 -0.98
N TRP A 250 36.67 4.43 -1.27
CA TRP A 250 37.14 4.19 -2.63
C TRP A 250 36.49 2.94 -3.23
N ARG A 251 36.47 1.82 -2.49
CA ARG A 251 35.83 0.58 -2.94
C ARG A 251 34.36 0.80 -3.26
N SER A 252 33.60 1.49 -2.38
CA SER A 252 32.19 1.77 -2.64
C SER A 252 31.96 2.76 -3.77
N ALA A 253 32.87 3.72 -4.00
CA ALA A 253 32.79 4.61 -5.17
C ALA A 253 33.07 3.86 -6.49
N VAL A 254 33.96 2.88 -6.47
CA VAL A 254 34.32 2.08 -7.66
C VAL A 254 33.32 0.95 -7.91
N GLU A 255 32.83 0.27 -6.87
CA GLU A 255 32.01 -0.94 -7.02
C GLU A 255 30.65 -0.64 -7.67
N ASP A 256 30.08 0.54 -7.44
CA ASP A 256 28.78 0.93 -7.95
C ASP A 256 28.83 1.75 -9.25
N SER A 257 30.03 2.04 -9.80
CA SER A 257 30.23 2.92 -10.97
C SER A 257 30.60 2.18 -12.26
N TRP A 258 30.39 2.85 -13.40
CA TRP A 258 30.90 2.47 -14.73
C TRP A 258 32.21 3.20 -15.12
N ASP A 259 32.74 4.05 -14.25
CA ASP A 259 33.98 4.79 -14.50
C ASP A 259 35.24 3.94 -14.28
N ASP A 260 36.34 4.35 -14.93
CA ASP A 260 37.65 3.78 -14.63
C ASP A 260 38.01 4.09 -13.17
N PRO A 261 38.55 3.13 -12.39
CA PRO A 261 38.94 3.36 -11.00
C PRO A 261 39.82 4.60 -10.78
N GLN A 262 40.65 4.97 -11.76
CA GLN A 262 41.49 6.18 -11.71
C GLN A 262 40.68 7.48 -11.51
N GLN A 263 39.43 7.52 -11.98
CA GLN A 263 38.57 8.70 -11.85
C GLN A 263 38.08 8.90 -10.40
N GLN A 264 38.25 7.90 -9.53
CA GLN A 264 37.86 7.95 -8.12
C GLN A 264 39.01 8.41 -7.21
N THR A 265 40.14 8.88 -7.75
CA THR A 265 41.31 9.32 -6.97
C THR A 265 41.01 10.50 -6.03
N TYR A 266 39.96 11.28 -6.32
CA TYR A 266 39.56 12.43 -5.50
C TYR A 266 39.19 12.04 -4.05
N VAL A 267 38.80 10.78 -3.79
CA VAL A 267 38.45 10.29 -2.45
C VAL A 267 39.56 10.46 -1.42
N VAL A 268 40.82 10.58 -1.88
CA VAL A 268 41.98 10.89 -1.04
C VAL A 268 41.83 12.22 -0.28
N HIS A 269 41.09 13.18 -0.82
CA HIS A 269 40.85 14.47 -0.17
C HIS A 269 40.03 14.35 1.12
N HIS A 270 39.26 13.27 1.32
CA HIS A 270 38.55 13.02 2.58
C HIS A 270 39.48 12.78 3.78
N LEU A 271 40.75 12.40 3.54
CA LEU A 271 41.74 12.34 4.61
C LEU A 271 42.03 13.72 5.22
N THR A 272 41.68 14.81 4.52
CA THR A 272 41.88 16.17 5.02
C THR A 272 40.75 16.66 5.91
N ASP A 273 39.58 16.00 5.91
CA ASP A 273 38.40 16.39 6.70
C ASP A 273 38.65 16.27 8.22
N THR A 274 39.54 15.37 8.61
CA THR A 274 39.95 15.12 10.01
C THR A 274 41.18 15.90 10.43
N MET A 275 41.89 16.53 9.47
CA MET A 275 43.05 17.35 9.73
C MET A 275 42.59 18.74 10.22
N GLY A 276 42.70 18.99 11.53
CA GLY A 276 42.53 20.34 12.10
C GLY A 276 43.58 21.34 11.58
N SER A 277 43.88 22.41 12.33
CA SER A 277 44.84 23.48 11.94
C SER A 277 46.30 23.05 11.65
N ARG A 278 46.60 21.74 11.65
CA ARG A 278 47.90 21.14 11.35
C ARG A 278 48.10 20.99 9.83
N ARG A 279 48.60 22.05 9.18
CA ARG A 279 48.88 22.07 7.73
C ARG A 279 50.23 21.44 7.34
N LYS A 280 51.11 21.11 8.30
CA LYS A 280 52.48 20.64 8.02
C LYS A 280 52.46 19.15 7.65
N GLY A 281 52.93 18.82 6.44
CA GLY A 281 52.99 17.44 5.93
C GLY A 281 51.75 16.96 5.17
N ARG A 282 50.77 17.84 4.94
CA ARG A 282 49.54 17.53 4.18
C ARG A 282 49.84 17.02 2.77
N ASP A 283 50.67 17.73 2.02
CA ASP A 283 50.89 17.41 0.62
C ASP A 283 51.64 16.08 0.46
N GLN A 284 52.63 15.83 1.32
CA GLN A 284 53.35 14.55 1.40
C GLN A 284 52.43 13.38 1.77
N MET A 285 51.48 13.61 2.69
CA MET A 285 50.47 12.61 3.05
C MET A 285 49.50 12.34 1.89
N LEU A 286 49.03 13.38 1.19
CA LEU A 286 48.13 13.23 0.03
C LEU A 286 48.83 12.51 -1.12
N GLU A 287 50.08 12.87 -1.41
CA GLU A 287 50.90 12.20 -2.43
C GLU A 287 51.06 10.70 -2.11
N ARG A 288 51.37 10.36 -0.85
CA ARG A 288 51.51 8.95 -0.46
C ARG A 288 50.17 8.22 -0.47
N ALA A 289 49.08 8.86 -0.04
CA ALA A 289 47.74 8.29 -0.12
C ALA A 289 47.31 8.01 -1.57
N ARG A 290 47.62 8.90 -2.52
CA ARG A 290 47.40 8.65 -3.96
C ARG A 290 48.19 7.42 -4.44
N ALA A 291 49.44 7.28 -4.03
CA ALA A 291 50.24 6.08 -4.38
C ALA A 291 49.65 4.79 -3.79
N VAL A 292 49.04 4.84 -2.60
CA VAL A 292 48.33 3.69 -2.01
C VAL A 292 47.08 3.35 -2.81
N VAL A 293 46.25 4.35 -3.14
CA VAL A 293 45.04 4.17 -3.97
C VAL A 293 45.39 3.64 -5.36
N ALA A 294 46.44 4.16 -6.00
CA ALA A 294 46.95 3.68 -7.29
C ALA A 294 47.39 2.20 -7.23
N GLY A 295 47.86 1.73 -6.06
CA GLY A 295 48.13 0.30 -5.82
C GLY A 295 46.84 -0.54 -5.90
N TRP A 296 45.79 -0.12 -5.20
CA TRP A 296 44.48 -0.79 -5.26
C TRP A 296 43.88 -0.77 -6.67
N GLU A 297 44.02 0.34 -7.39
CA GLU A 297 43.59 0.46 -8.78
C GLU A 297 44.36 -0.50 -9.70
N ALA A 298 45.67 -0.64 -9.49
CA ALA A 298 46.48 -1.57 -10.26
C ALA A 298 46.07 -3.03 -10.01
N ASP A 299 45.80 -3.40 -8.76
CA ASP A 299 45.33 -4.74 -8.39
C ASP A 299 43.98 -5.06 -9.04
N VAL A 300 43.03 -4.13 -8.95
CA VAL A 300 41.70 -4.26 -9.57
C VAL A 300 41.80 -4.33 -11.10
N ARG A 301 42.65 -3.51 -11.73
CA ARG A 301 42.86 -3.53 -13.19
C ARG A 301 43.54 -4.81 -13.65
N ALA A 302 44.47 -5.35 -12.86
CA ALA A 302 45.11 -6.62 -13.14
C ALA A 302 44.08 -7.76 -13.13
N ALA A 303 43.23 -7.83 -12.11
CA ALA A 303 42.15 -8.81 -12.02
C ALA A 303 41.12 -8.66 -13.18
N ALA A 304 40.78 -7.42 -13.56
CA ALA A 304 39.91 -7.14 -14.68
C ALA A 304 40.52 -7.51 -16.05
N GLY A 305 41.85 -7.54 -16.16
CA GLY A 305 42.59 -7.89 -17.38
C GLY A 305 42.77 -9.39 -17.61
N GLU A 306 42.38 -10.23 -16.65
CA GLU A 306 42.40 -11.69 -16.81
C GLU A 306 41.37 -12.15 -17.86
N ARG A 307 41.68 -13.27 -18.54
CA ARG A 307 40.73 -13.87 -19.47
C ARG A 307 39.69 -14.68 -18.72
N HIS A 308 38.45 -14.23 -18.79
CA HIS A 308 37.30 -14.89 -18.19
C HIS A 308 36.48 -15.64 -19.26
N GLY A 309 35.80 -16.70 -18.86
CA GLY A 309 34.75 -17.31 -19.68
C GLY A 309 33.44 -16.51 -19.59
N ASP A 310 32.58 -16.65 -20.60
CA ASP A 310 31.25 -16.06 -20.57
C ASP A 310 30.27 -16.99 -19.85
N ARG A 311 29.34 -16.41 -19.11
CA ARG A 311 28.21 -17.08 -18.47
C ARG A 311 26.91 -16.34 -18.76
N VAL A 312 25.85 -17.10 -18.96
CA VAL A 312 24.51 -16.56 -19.21
C VAL A 312 23.77 -16.44 -17.88
N VAL A 313 23.19 -15.26 -17.64
CA VAL A 313 22.36 -14.95 -16.47
C VAL A 313 21.06 -14.33 -16.95
N VAL A 314 19.99 -14.55 -16.20
CA VAL A 314 18.65 -14.05 -16.50
C VAL A 314 18.26 -13.01 -15.45
N ALA A 315 17.95 -11.79 -15.90
CA ALA A 315 17.41 -10.72 -15.06
C ALA A 315 15.89 -10.63 -15.23
N ARG A 316 15.14 -10.63 -14.12
CA ARG A 316 13.66 -10.55 -14.13
C ARG A 316 13.20 -9.15 -13.74
N LEU A 317 12.42 -8.52 -14.62
CA LEU A 317 11.74 -7.26 -14.31
C LEU A 317 10.48 -7.57 -13.48
N PRO A 318 10.32 -7.01 -12.28
CA PRO A 318 9.22 -7.32 -11.39
C PRO A 318 7.88 -6.84 -11.96
N HIS A 319 6.89 -7.73 -11.88
CA HIS A 319 5.56 -7.49 -12.42
C HIS A 319 4.68 -6.61 -11.49
N ASP A 320 4.97 -6.61 -10.18
CA ASP A 320 4.04 -6.19 -9.13
C ASP A 320 4.33 -4.83 -8.46
N ALA A 321 5.38 -4.11 -8.86
CA ALA A 321 5.60 -2.76 -8.35
C ALA A 321 4.56 -1.81 -8.98
N ALA A 322 3.48 -1.56 -8.25
CA ALA A 322 2.58 -0.47 -8.56
C ALA A 322 3.33 0.85 -8.29
N GLU A 323 3.92 1.44 -9.32
CA GLU A 323 4.61 2.74 -9.25
C GLU A 323 3.61 3.91 -9.06
N ARG A 324 2.74 3.83 -8.06
CA ARG A 324 1.88 4.94 -7.65
C ARG A 324 2.50 5.65 -6.47
N GLY A 325 3.38 6.60 -6.79
CA GLY A 325 3.76 7.66 -5.85
C GLY A 325 5.25 7.96 -5.75
N SER A 326 6.14 7.10 -6.24
CA SER A 326 7.59 7.40 -6.26
C SER A 326 8.02 8.28 -7.45
N GLY A 327 7.21 8.35 -8.51
CA GLY A 327 7.55 9.08 -9.74
C GLY A 327 8.83 8.58 -10.44
N ARG A 328 9.39 7.46 -9.97
CA ARG A 328 10.63 6.85 -10.47
C ARG A 328 10.35 5.40 -10.79
N SER A 329 10.68 5.01 -12.02
CA SER A 329 10.58 3.64 -12.46
C SER A 329 11.53 2.75 -11.67
N LEU A 330 11.29 1.44 -11.60
CA LEU A 330 12.25 0.49 -11.05
C LEU A 330 13.61 0.57 -11.78
N VAL A 331 13.60 0.84 -13.09
CA VAL A 331 14.82 1.04 -13.87
C VAL A 331 15.56 2.32 -13.45
N ASP A 332 14.84 3.34 -12.96
CA ASP A 332 15.42 4.58 -12.41
C ASP A 332 16.07 4.36 -11.03
N ARG A 333 15.92 3.16 -10.44
CA ARG A 333 16.56 2.77 -9.18
C ARG A 333 17.84 1.93 -9.40
N LEU A 334 18.13 1.50 -10.62
CA LEU A 334 19.36 0.76 -10.92
C LEU A 334 20.58 1.64 -10.62
N GLY A 335 21.59 1.04 -9.98
CA GLY A 335 22.89 1.68 -9.84
C GLY A 335 23.59 1.81 -11.19
N GLU A 336 24.61 2.68 -11.28
CA GLU A 336 25.35 2.91 -12.52
C GLU A 336 25.95 1.59 -13.04
N TRP A 337 26.62 0.82 -12.17
CA TRP A 337 27.19 -0.47 -12.55
C TRP A 337 26.14 -1.47 -13.09
N GLU A 338 24.99 -1.61 -12.43
CA GLU A 338 23.93 -2.54 -12.84
C GLU A 338 23.34 -2.13 -14.20
N LEU A 339 23.08 -0.83 -14.40
CA LEU A 339 22.59 -0.28 -15.65
C LEU A 339 23.62 -0.45 -16.78
N GLY A 340 24.91 -0.20 -16.50
CA GLY A 340 26.01 -0.41 -17.43
C GLY A 340 26.15 -1.88 -17.85
N VAL A 341 26.06 -2.83 -16.91
CA VAL A 341 26.09 -4.27 -17.21
C VAL A 341 24.93 -4.67 -18.13
N LEU A 342 23.71 -4.21 -17.83
CA LEU A 342 22.56 -4.54 -18.67
C LEU A 342 22.71 -3.91 -20.08
N ALA A 343 23.15 -2.66 -20.19
CA ALA A 343 23.37 -2.04 -21.51
C ALA A 343 24.44 -2.79 -22.31
N SER A 344 25.57 -3.08 -21.67
CA SER A 344 26.74 -3.69 -22.31
C SER A 344 26.53 -5.15 -22.73
N TYR A 345 25.80 -5.94 -21.93
CA TYR A 345 25.80 -7.39 -22.06
C TYR A 345 24.42 -8.02 -22.36
N THR A 346 23.36 -7.21 -22.54
CA THR A 346 22.05 -7.75 -22.94
C THR A 346 22.15 -8.39 -24.32
N ALA A 347 21.84 -9.69 -24.37
CA ALA A 347 21.88 -10.50 -25.58
C ALA A 347 20.48 -10.71 -26.18
N ASP A 348 19.46 -10.86 -25.33
CA ASP A 348 18.07 -11.03 -25.75
C ASP A 348 17.12 -10.48 -24.69
N VAL A 349 15.91 -10.08 -25.11
CA VAL A 349 14.84 -9.61 -24.21
C VAL A 349 13.52 -10.24 -24.61
N VAL A 350 12.94 -11.00 -23.69
CA VAL A 350 11.63 -11.61 -23.84
C VAL A 350 10.64 -10.83 -22.98
N TRP A 351 9.63 -10.21 -23.59
CA TRP A 351 8.71 -9.33 -22.85
C TRP A 351 7.51 -10.06 -22.24
N GLU A 352 7.10 -11.20 -22.81
CA GLU A 352 5.91 -11.96 -22.42
C GLU A 352 6.26 -13.43 -22.13
N PRO A 353 5.59 -14.09 -21.16
CA PRO A 353 4.53 -13.58 -20.27
C PRO A 353 5.05 -12.73 -19.10
N GLN A 354 6.35 -12.79 -18.84
CA GLN A 354 7.08 -11.96 -17.89
C GLN A 354 8.24 -11.33 -18.63
N SER A 355 8.60 -10.08 -18.29
CA SER A 355 9.71 -9.41 -18.95
C SER A 355 11.03 -9.88 -18.36
N VAL A 356 11.80 -10.55 -19.21
CA VAL A 356 13.03 -11.25 -18.88
C VAL A 356 14.13 -10.76 -19.82
N ILE A 357 15.28 -10.38 -19.24
CA ILE A 357 16.46 -9.95 -19.97
C ILE A 357 17.52 -11.03 -19.85
N THR A 358 17.95 -11.58 -20.97
CA THR A 358 19.07 -12.53 -21.03
C THR A 358 20.36 -11.75 -21.21
N VAL A 359 21.27 -11.90 -20.24
CA VAL A 359 22.53 -11.18 -20.19
C VAL A 359 23.67 -12.20 -20.32
N ARG A 360 24.62 -11.95 -21.22
CA ARG A 360 25.81 -12.78 -21.41
C ARG A 360 27.03 -12.00 -20.92
N VAL A 361 27.51 -12.32 -19.73
CA VAL A 361 28.55 -11.57 -19.02
C VAL A 361 29.78 -12.44 -18.75
N PRO A 362 30.96 -11.86 -18.50
CA PRO A 362 32.10 -12.58 -17.96
C PRO A 362 31.81 -13.23 -16.59
N GLU A 363 32.45 -14.36 -16.28
CA GLU A 363 32.23 -15.14 -15.05
C GLU A 363 32.25 -14.31 -13.74
N PRO A 364 33.20 -13.37 -13.51
CA PRO A 364 33.18 -12.56 -12.28
C PRO A 364 31.92 -11.70 -12.15
N VAL A 365 31.43 -11.14 -13.27
CA VAL A 365 30.21 -10.33 -13.30
C VAL A 365 29.00 -11.21 -13.01
N ALA A 366 28.92 -12.41 -13.58
CA ALA A 366 27.86 -13.37 -13.29
C ALA A 366 27.82 -13.75 -11.81
N VAL A 367 28.97 -14.05 -11.20
CA VAL A 367 29.06 -14.35 -9.77
C VAL A 367 28.54 -13.18 -8.94
N ARG A 368 28.91 -11.94 -9.26
CA ARG A 368 28.42 -10.75 -8.55
C ARG A 368 26.91 -10.59 -8.67
N LEU A 369 26.35 -10.74 -9.88
CA LEU A 369 24.91 -10.66 -10.12
C LEU A 369 24.12 -11.72 -9.33
N LEU A 370 24.65 -12.93 -9.21
CA LEU A 370 23.96 -14.06 -8.56
C LEU A 370 24.11 -14.09 -7.03
N THR A 371 25.16 -13.49 -6.47
CA THR A 371 25.49 -13.62 -5.03
C THR A 371 25.21 -12.38 -4.20
N GLN A 372 25.15 -11.20 -4.81
CA GLN A 372 24.88 -9.94 -4.12
C GLN A 372 23.42 -9.51 -4.28
N HIS A 373 22.97 -8.62 -3.39
CA HIS A 373 21.65 -8.00 -3.52
C HIS A 373 21.71 -6.87 -4.54
N HIS A 374 20.91 -7.00 -5.59
CA HIS A 374 20.73 -5.99 -6.64
C HIS A 374 19.29 -5.52 -6.71
N THR A 375 19.03 -4.49 -7.52
CA THR A 375 17.67 -3.98 -7.73
C THR A 375 16.82 -4.99 -8.48
N LEU A 376 17.39 -5.65 -9.49
CA LEU A 376 16.76 -6.76 -10.19
C LEU A 376 17.07 -8.10 -9.54
N SER A 377 16.17 -9.07 -9.76
CA SER A 377 16.42 -10.46 -9.40
C SER A 377 17.15 -11.16 -10.53
N TYR A 378 18.29 -11.75 -10.21
CA TYR A 378 19.13 -12.50 -11.15
C TYR A 378 19.11 -14.00 -10.82
N SER A 379 19.06 -14.82 -11.85
CA SER A 379 19.06 -16.29 -11.74
C SER A 379 19.79 -16.93 -12.91
N GLU A 380 20.26 -18.16 -12.73
CA GLU A 380 20.71 -18.97 -13.86
C GLU A 380 19.55 -19.25 -14.83
N PRO A 381 19.83 -19.39 -16.13
CA PRO A 381 18.81 -19.87 -17.07
C PRO A 381 18.32 -21.24 -16.61
N GLU A 382 17.00 -21.39 -16.49
CA GLU A 382 16.39 -22.70 -16.26
C GLU A 382 16.82 -23.62 -17.40
N THR A 383 17.60 -24.65 -17.09
CA THR A 383 17.95 -25.68 -18.08
C THR A 383 16.68 -26.47 -18.34
N ASP A 384 16.32 -26.68 -19.62
CA ASP A 384 15.13 -27.41 -20.08
C ASP A 384 15.05 -28.89 -19.62
N GLU A 385 15.84 -29.32 -18.64
CA GLU A 385 15.84 -30.67 -18.07
C GLU A 385 15.90 -30.65 -16.53
N ALA A 386 14.85 -30.17 -15.85
CA ALA A 386 14.35 -30.70 -14.57
C ALA A 386 13.31 -29.76 -13.93
N ASP A 387 12.14 -29.66 -14.55
CA ASP A 387 10.85 -29.67 -13.85
C ASP A 387 9.77 -29.46 -14.93
N GLN A 388 9.29 -30.57 -15.48
CA GLN A 388 7.91 -30.56 -15.94
C GLN A 388 7.09 -30.22 -14.69
N PRO A 389 6.38 -29.08 -14.60
CA PRO A 389 5.43 -28.89 -13.54
C PRO A 389 4.48 -30.08 -13.61
N ALA A 390 4.42 -30.84 -12.53
CA ALA A 390 3.58 -32.02 -12.39
C ALA A 390 2.24 -31.74 -13.08
N ALA A 391 1.93 -32.56 -14.09
CA ALA A 391 0.76 -32.45 -14.94
C ALA A 391 -0.42 -31.90 -14.13
N GLN A 392 -0.71 -30.61 -14.35
CA GLN A 392 -2.02 -30.09 -14.03
C GLN A 392 -2.97 -31.00 -14.80
N SER A 393 -3.82 -31.70 -14.03
CA SER A 393 -4.93 -32.49 -14.56
C SER A 393 -5.57 -31.72 -15.72
N PRO A 394 -5.99 -32.39 -16.82
CA PRO A 394 -6.57 -31.71 -17.96
C PRO A 394 -7.82 -30.97 -17.49
N ALA A 395 -7.63 -29.71 -17.12
CA ALA A 395 -8.69 -28.78 -16.85
C ALA A 395 -9.40 -28.61 -18.19
N ASP A 396 -10.71 -28.81 -18.14
CA ASP A 396 -11.66 -28.64 -19.22
C ASP A 396 -11.19 -27.64 -20.29
N PRO A 397 -11.25 -27.97 -21.59
CA PRO A 397 -10.89 -27.08 -22.70
C PRO A 397 -11.86 -25.90 -22.88
N ARG A 398 -12.53 -25.47 -21.80
CA ARG A 398 -13.47 -24.34 -21.73
C ARG A 398 -12.94 -23.12 -20.98
N SER A 399 -11.75 -23.17 -20.37
CA SER A 399 -11.19 -22.03 -19.62
C SER A 399 -10.09 -21.22 -20.31
N ALA A 400 -9.75 -21.51 -21.57
CA ALA A 400 -8.74 -20.76 -22.32
C ALA A 400 -9.27 -19.50 -23.04
N THR A 401 -10.51 -19.07 -22.75
CA THR A 401 -11.06 -17.81 -23.29
C THR A 401 -11.28 -16.82 -22.15
N GLY A 402 -10.29 -15.95 -21.92
CA GLY A 402 -10.46 -14.71 -21.14
C GLY A 402 -9.38 -14.43 -20.10
N SER A 403 -8.10 -14.28 -20.50
CA SER A 403 -7.04 -13.86 -19.56
C SER A 403 -7.00 -12.34 -19.30
N GLY A 404 -7.80 -11.54 -20.00
CA GLY A 404 -7.80 -10.08 -19.86
C GLY A 404 -8.86 -9.52 -18.90
N VAL A 405 -8.76 -8.23 -18.60
CA VAL A 405 -9.81 -7.47 -17.89
C VAL A 405 -10.88 -7.07 -18.92
N GLY A 406 -11.95 -7.86 -19.00
CA GLY A 406 -13.12 -7.58 -19.85
C GLY A 406 -14.37 -7.18 -19.06
N PRO A 407 -15.47 -6.84 -19.75
CA PRO A 407 -16.77 -6.63 -19.12
C PRO A 407 -17.17 -7.84 -18.27
N GLY A 408 -17.68 -7.59 -17.08
CA GLY A 408 -18.15 -8.58 -16.13
C GLY A 408 -17.09 -9.16 -15.22
N VAL A 409 -15.80 -8.83 -15.41
CA VAL A 409 -14.75 -9.15 -14.41
C VAL A 409 -15.00 -8.39 -13.10
N PHE A 410 -15.46 -7.14 -13.19
CA PHE A 410 -15.83 -6.31 -12.04
C PHE A 410 -17.29 -5.84 -12.14
N ASP A 411 -17.62 -4.74 -11.47
CA ASP A 411 -18.98 -4.19 -11.41
C ASP A 411 -19.32 -3.28 -12.63
N ASP A 412 -19.15 -3.77 -13.86
CA ASP A 412 -19.62 -3.09 -15.09
C ASP A 412 -20.77 -3.79 -15.81
N THR A 413 -21.16 -4.99 -15.35
CA THR A 413 -22.28 -5.73 -15.91
C THR A 413 -23.28 -6.14 -14.83
N PRO A 414 -24.54 -6.45 -15.20
CA PRO A 414 -25.52 -7.01 -14.27
C PRO A 414 -24.94 -8.21 -13.53
N VAL A 415 -25.28 -8.37 -12.24
CA VAL A 415 -24.68 -9.40 -11.35
C VAL A 415 -24.67 -10.81 -11.97
N HIS A 416 -25.74 -11.19 -12.68
CA HIS A 416 -25.86 -12.51 -13.31
C HIS A 416 -24.92 -12.73 -14.52
N SER A 417 -24.30 -11.66 -15.04
CA SER A 417 -23.37 -11.67 -16.16
C SER A 417 -21.91 -11.55 -15.72
N ARG A 418 -21.63 -11.57 -14.41
CA ARG A 418 -20.27 -11.40 -13.89
C ARG A 418 -19.46 -12.69 -13.93
N HIS A 419 -18.16 -12.52 -14.11
CA HIS A 419 -17.18 -13.59 -14.24
C HIS A 419 -16.43 -13.83 -12.93
N LEU A 420 -15.76 -14.99 -12.84
CA LEU A 420 -14.85 -15.27 -11.73
C LEU A 420 -13.62 -14.38 -11.84
N VAL A 421 -13.21 -13.79 -10.72
CA VAL A 421 -11.98 -12.98 -10.66
C VAL A 421 -10.77 -13.88 -10.44
N THR A 422 -9.66 -13.51 -11.06
CA THR A 422 -8.36 -14.18 -10.92
C THR A 422 -7.37 -13.30 -10.15
N GLY A 423 -6.25 -13.86 -9.70
CA GLY A 423 -5.19 -13.06 -9.07
C GLY A 423 -4.64 -11.95 -9.97
N GLU A 424 -4.63 -12.15 -11.30
CA GLU A 424 -4.24 -11.12 -12.27
C GLU A 424 -5.23 -9.96 -12.30
N HIS A 425 -6.54 -10.25 -12.25
CA HIS A 425 -7.57 -9.21 -12.15
C HIS A 425 -7.41 -8.38 -10.88
N LEU A 426 -7.20 -8.99 -9.72
CA LEU A 426 -7.04 -8.27 -8.46
C LEU A 426 -5.78 -7.38 -8.46
N ARG A 427 -4.67 -7.86 -9.02
CA ARG A 427 -3.46 -7.06 -9.22
C ARG A 427 -3.70 -5.88 -10.16
N ALA A 428 -4.44 -6.08 -11.25
CA ALA A 428 -4.84 -5.01 -12.16
C ALA A 428 -5.69 -3.95 -11.42
N LEU A 429 -6.66 -4.38 -10.60
CA LEU A 429 -7.46 -3.47 -9.78
C LEU A 429 -6.60 -2.66 -8.80
N ARG A 430 -5.59 -3.28 -8.18
CA ARG A 430 -4.64 -2.61 -7.27
C ARG A 430 -3.77 -1.58 -7.99
N ALA A 431 -3.18 -1.96 -9.11
CA ALA A 431 -2.39 -1.05 -9.95
C ALA A 431 -3.26 0.05 -10.58
N THR A 432 -4.56 -0.21 -10.68
CA THR A 432 -5.75 0.54 -11.10
C THR A 432 -6.29 1.66 -10.22
N MET A 433 -6.53 1.31 -8.96
CA MET A 433 -7.33 2.13 -8.06
C MET A 433 -6.46 2.77 -6.98
N ARG A 434 -6.76 4.03 -6.64
CA ARG A 434 -6.03 4.72 -5.57
C ARG A 434 -6.27 4.08 -4.19
N ASP A 435 -7.51 3.69 -3.94
CA ASP A 435 -7.95 3.10 -2.66
C ASP A 435 -8.36 1.64 -2.87
N ALA A 436 -7.53 0.89 -3.62
CA ALA A 436 -7.81 -0.50 -3.97
C ALA A 436 -7.92 -1.42 -2.76
N GLU A 437 -7.27 -1.09 -1.63
CA GLU A 437 -7.30 -1.93 -0.42
C GLU A 437 -8.66 -1.89 0.31
N GLN A 438 -9.66 -1.15 -0.17
CA GLN A 438 -10.98 -1.05 0.47
C GLN A 438 -11.68 -2.40 0.71
N LEU A 439 -12.81 -2.36 1.44
CA LEU A 439 -13.68 -3.52 1.59
C LEU A 439 -14.49 -3.79 0.33
N TYR A 440 -14.57 -5.06 -0.04
CA TYR A 440 -15.36 -5.57 -1.16
C TYR A 440 -16.38 -6.57 -0.65
N VAL A 441 -17.62 -6.42 -1.10
CA VAL A 441 -18.64 -7.45 -1.05
C VAL A 441 -18.32 -8.44 -2.16
N VAL A 442 -18.18 -9.72 -1.82
CA VAL A 442 -17.87 -10.79 -2.78
C VAL A 442 -18.85 -11.94 -2.65
N PHE A 443 -19.01 -12.69 -3.73
CA PHE A 443 -19.70 -13.98 -3.72
C PHE A 443 -18.68 -15.09 -3.97
N SER A 444 -18.44 -15.94 -2.97
CA SER A 444 -17.57 -17.11 -3.06
C SER A 444 -18.39 -18.36 -3.37
N VAL A 445 -17.84 -19.28 -4.16
CA VAL A 445 -18.54 -20.54 -4.51
C VAL A 445 -18.82 -21.40 -3.27
N GLY A 446 -17.89 -21.42 -2.30
CA GLY A 446 -17.98 -22.25 -1.09
C GLY A 446 -18.61 -21.58 0.14
N GLY A 447 -18.55 -20.24 0.24
CA GLY A 447 -18.98 -19.48 1.43
C GLY A 447 -20.16 -18.54 1.20
N GLY A 448 -20.56 -18.29 -0.06
CA GLY A 448 -21.64 -17.38 -0.39
C GLY A 448 -21.22 -15.91 -0.28
N LEU A 449 -22.09 -15.06 0.27
CA LEU A 449 -21.88 -13.61 0.36
C LEU A 449 -20.96 -13.25 1.54
N GLU A 450 -19.85 -12.55 1.25
CA GLU A 450 -18.85 -12.17 2.25
C GLU A 450 -18.39 -10.71 2.03
N VAL A 451 -17.76 -10.11 3.05
CA VAL A 451 -17.07 -8.81 2.94
C VAL A 451 -15.62 -8.99 3.33
N VAL A 452 -14.71 -8.63 2.45
CA VAL A 452 -13.27 -8.91 2.57
C VAL A 452 -12.44 -7.76 2.01
N ALA A 453 -11.21 -7.60 2.51
CA ALA A 453 -10.22 -6.67 1.95
C ALA A 453 -9.59 -7.24 0.66
N LEU A 454 -9.05 -6.37 -0.20
CA LEU A 454 -8.43 -6.81 -1.46
C LEU A 454 -7.22 -7.71 -1.23
N SER A 455 -6.35 -7.40 -0.26
CA SER A 455 -5.18 -8.23 0.06
C SER A 455 -5.55 -9.66 0.47
N VAL A 456 -6.65 -9.81 1.21
CA VAL A 456 -7.18 -11.12 1.62
C VAL A 456 -7.70 -11.88 0.40
N LEU A 457 -8.35 -11.20 -0.55
CA LEU A 457 -8.77 -11.82 -1.81
C LEU A 457 -7.58 -12.26 -2.66
N GLU A 458 -6.50 -11.47 -2.73
CA GLU A 458 -5.29 -11.85 -3.45
C GLU A 458 -4.68 -13.13 -2.89
N GLU A 459 -4.53 -13.23 -1.57
CA GLU A 459 -4.03 -14.42 -0.89
C GLU A 459 -4.94 -15.64 -1.12
N ARG A 460 -6.27 -15.45 -0.99
CA ARG A 460 -7.26 -16.50 -1.24
C ARG A 460 -7.23 -16.97 -2.69
N CYS A 461 -7.13 -16.07 -3.65
CA CYS A 461 -6.99 -16.40 -5.08
C CYS A 461 -5.71 -17.21 -5.34
N ALA A 462 -4.59 -16.84 -4.71
CA ALA A 462 -3.35 -17.63 -4.78
C ALA A 462 -3.52 -19.03 -4.17
N ALA A 463 -4.38 -19.18 -3.16
CA ALA A 463 -4.77 -20.46 -2.57
C ALA A 463 -5.90 -21.20 -3.32
N GLY A 464 -6.31 -20.72 -4.51
CA GLY A 464 -7.32 -21.39 -5.36
C GLY A 464 -8.78 -20.98 -5.10
N TRP A 465 -9.03 -19.86 -4.43
CA TRP A 465 -10.37 -19.32 -4.24
C TRP A 465 -11.07 -19.00 -5.57
N GLN A 466 -12.38 -19.23 -5.61
CA GLN A 466 -13.23 -18.97 -6.76
C GLN A 466 -14.45 -18.14 -6.33
N GLY A 467 -14.63 -17.00 -6.97
CA GLY A 467 -15.77 -16.12 -6.74
C GLY A 467 -15.71 -14.86 -7.59
N SER A 468 -16.67 -13.96 -7.36
CA SER A 468 -16.81 -12.69 -8.08
C SER A 468 -16.95 -11.52 -7.12
N ILE A 469 -16.42 -10.35 -7.49
CA ILE A 469 -16.65 -9.10 -6.76
C ILE A 469 -18.06 -8.58 -7.05
N ILE A 470 -18.81 -8.28 -5.98
CA ILE A 470 -20.16 -7.72 -6.10
C ILE A 470 -20.14 -6.19 -6.14
N ALA A 471 -19.47 -5.59 -5.17
CA ALA A 471 -19.42 -4.14 -4.98
C ALA A 471 -18.26 -3.80 -4.04
N GLY A 472 -17.59 -2.67 -4.23
CA GLY A 472 -16.71 -2.06 -3.24
C GLY A 472 -17.47 -1.15 -2.27
N ALA A 473 -16.80 -0.68 -1.23
CA ALA A 473 -17.35 0.35 -0.33
C ALA A 473 -17.83 1.57 -1.12
N SER A 474 -17.05 2.02 -2.10
CA SER A 474 -17.37 3.19 -2.94
C SER A 474 -18.62 3.03 -3.82
N ASP A 475 -19.17 1.82 -3.99
CA ASP A 475 -20.39 1.57 -4.77
C ASP A 475 -21.69 1.75 -3.98
N LEU A 476 -21.60 1.93 -2.65
CA LEU A 476 -22.79 2.13 -1.82
C LEU A 476 -23.45 3.49 -2.12
N PRO A 477 -24.78 3.50 -2.38
CA PRO A 477 -25.48 4.70 -2.80
C PRO A 477 -25.61 5.73 -1.68
N ASP A 478 -25.50 7.01 -2.05
CA ASP A 478 -25.59 8.16 -1.14
C ASP A 478 -26.89 8.16 -0.33
N ALA A 479 -27.98 7.60 -0.89
CA ALA A 479 -29.29 7.50 -0.23
C ALA A 479 -29.27 6.67 1.07
N LEU A 480 -28.25 5.83 1.30
CA LEU A 480 -28.07 5.10 2.56
C LEU A 480 -27.51 5.97 3.68
N PHE A 481 -27.01 7.17 3.36
CA PHE A 481 -26.32 8.04 4.30
C PHE A 481 -27.08 9.35 4.47
N ALA A 482 -27.26 9.78 5.71
CA ALA A 482 -27.94 11.05 5.98
C ALA A 482 -27.14 12.22 5.37
N PRO A 483 -27.81 13.21 4.75
CA PRO A 483 -27.13 14.41 4.26
C PRO A 483 -26.38 15.09 5.42
N ARG A 484 -25.11 15.40 5.21
CA ARG A 484 -24.31 16.10 6.22
C ARG A 484 -24.88 17.49 6.44
N GLN A 485 -25.31 17.76 7.67
CA GLN A 485 -25.50 19.14 8.09
C GLN A 485 -24.11 19.71 8.42
N PRO A 486 -23.74 20.89 7.91
CA PRO A 486 -22.53 21.56 8.36
C PRO A 486 -22.65 21.77 9.87
N SER A 487 -21.65 21.30 10.63
CA SER A 487 -21.61 21.46 12.08
C SER A 487 -21.80 22.94 12.41
N PRO A 488 -22.78 23.33 13.25
CA PRO A 488 -22.80 24.68 13.80
C PRO A 488 -21.47 24.89 14.54
N GLY A 489 -20.90 26.10 14.48
CA GLY A 489 -19.53 26.42 14.92
C GLY A 489 -19.22 26.31 16.42
N GLN A 490 -19.82 25.34 17.12
CA GLN A 490 -19.44 24.91 18.47
C GLN A 490 -18.65 23.60 18.35
N GLU A 491 -17.41 23.61 18.85
CA GLU A 491 -16.56 22.42 18.96
C GLU A 491 -17.18 21.42 19.95
N GLU A 492 -18.09 20.58 19.49
CA GLU A 492 -18.54 19.44 20.29
C GLU A 492 -17.37 18.47 20.51
N PRO A 493 -17.20 17.93 21.72
CA PRO A 493 -16.15 16.95 21.98
C PRO A 493 -16.37 15.70 21.11
N VAL A 494 -15.27 15.15 20.58
CA VAL A 494 -15.29 13.93 19.76
C VAL A 494 -15.98 12.79 20.50
N TRP A 495 -15.63 12.63 21.78
CA TRP A 495 -16.19 11.63 22.69
C TRP A 495 -17.31 12.26 23.51
N PRO A 496 -18.55 11.73 23.47
CA PRO A 496 -19.63 12.25 24.29
C PRO A 496 -19.32 12.05 25.78
N ALA A 497 -19.79 12.97 26.63
CA ALA A 497 -19.71 12.79 28.07
C ALA A 497 -20.53 11.57 28.51
N ARG A 498 -19.96 10.74 29.39
CA ARG A 498 -20.67 9.58 29.92
C ARG A 498 -21.79 10.03 30.85
N ILE A 499 -22.98 9.49 30.61
CA ILE A 499 -24.15 9.71 31.45
C ILE A 499 -24.21 8.56 32.44
N HIS A 500 -24.04 8.88 33.72
CA HIS A 500 -23.99 7.89 34.80
C HIS A 500 -25.37 7.58 35.39
N ASP A 501 -26.34 8.49 35.27
CA ASP A 501 -27.69 8.29 35.78
C ASP A 501 -28.51 7.35 34.88
N PRO A 502 -28.92 6.16 35.35
CA PRO A 502 -29.75 5.22 34.60
C PRO A 502 -31.12 5.79 34.19
N HIS A 503 -31.65 6.75 34.94
CA HIS A 503 -32.95 7.36 34.68
C HIS A 503 -32.92 8.39 33.55
N HIS A 504 -31.74 8.88 33.17
CA HIS A 504 -31.60 9.79 32.05
C HIS A 504 -31.93 9.12 30.69
N GLU A 505 -32.61 9.82 29.78
CA GLU A 505 -33.07 9.25 28.50
C GLU A 505 -31.93 8.86 27.54
N ALA A 506 -30.79 9.52 27.67
CA ALA A 506 -29.58 9.22 26.89
C ALA A 506 -28.64 8.23 27.58
N PHE A 507 -29.00 7.65 28.73
CA PHE A 507 -28.18 6.61 29.35
C PHE A 507 -27.91 5.45 28.38
N GLY A 508 -26.64 5.03 28.30
CA GLY A 508 -26.17 3.99 27.37
C GLY A 508 -26.07 4.39 25.90
N SER A 509 -26.46 5.61 25.50
CA SER A 509 -26.43 6.03 24.08
C SER A 509 -25.03 5.99 23.47
N HIS A 510 -24.00 6.24 24.27
CA HIS A 510 -22.58 6.21 23.88
C HIS A 510 -22.11 4.83 23.38
N LEU A 511 -22.81 3.76 23.76
CA LEU A 511 -22.54 2.38 23.34
C LEU A 511 -23.20 2.02 22.00
N SER A 512 -24.10 2.87 21.50
CA SER A 512 -24.93 2.58 20.34
C SER A 512 -24.17 2.61 19.01
N THR A 513 -24.71 1.91 18.01
CA THR A 513 -24.26 2.00 16.61
C THR A 513 -24.37 3.43 16.05
N ALA A 514 -25.43 4.16 16.41
CA ALA A 514 -25.66 5.54 15.99
C ALA A 514 -24.58 6.49 16.54
N GLU A 515 -24.15 6.31 17.79
CA GLU A 515 -23.03 7.11 18.31
C GLU A 515 -21.71 6.75 17.62
N GLY A 516 -21.50 5.48 17.26
CA GLY A 516 -20.33 5.07 16.48
C GLY A 516 -20.19 5.81 15.15
N GLU A 517 -21.30 5.98 14.42
CA GLU A 517 -21.35 6.81 13.21
C GLU A 517 -20.96 8.26 13.49
N ARG A 518 -21.53 8.87 14.54
CA ARG A 518 -21.23 10.27 14.91
C ARG A 518 -19.77 10.46 15.26
N VAL A 519 -19.22 9.56 16.08
CA VAL A 519 -17.80 9.57 16.47
C VAL A 519 -16.91 9.45 15.24
N LEU A 520 -17.22 8.54 14.31
CA LEU A 520 -16.48 8.40 13.05
C LEU A 520 -16.49 9.72 12.27
N VAL A 521 -17.67 10.34 12.10
CA VAL A 521 -17.80 11.61 11.37
C VAL A 521 -16.97 12.70 12.04
N ARG A 522 -17.04 12.84 13.38
CA ARG A 522 -16.23 13.81 14.15
C ARG A 522 -14.73 13.56 14.00
N LEU A 523 -14.28 12.30 14.10
CA LEU A 523 -12.87 11.93 13.91
C LEU A 523 -12.35 12.20 12.49
N ARG A 524 -13.26 12.32 11.51
CA ARG A 524 -12.94 12.60 10.10
C ARG A 524 -13.39 13.99 9.66
N GLU A 525 -13.76 14.87 10.59
CA GLU A 525 -14.22 16.21 10.24
C GLU A 525 -13.14 16.97 9.44
N GLY A 526 -13.56 17.68 8.39
CA GLY A 526 -12.65 18.40 7.48
C GLY A 526 -11.82 17.52 6.54
N ARG A 527 -11.94 16.18 6.58
CA ARG A 527 -11.24 15.27 5.66
C ARG A 527 -12.09 15.00 4.40
N ARG A 528 -11.41 14.80 3.27
CA ARG A 528 -12.06 14.56 1.95
C ARG A 528 -12.66 13.15 1.79
N ASP A 529 -12.29 12.20 2.64
CA ASP A 529 -12.59 10.76 2.54
C ASP A 529 -13.57 10.27 3.63
N THR A 530 -14.21 11.17 4.37
CA THR A 530 -15.23 10.83 5.39
C THR A 530 -16.37 9.99 4.81
N ASP A 531 -16.71 10.25 3.54
CA ASP A 531 -17.72 9.53 2.79
C ASP A 531 -17.33 8.07 2.56
N HIS A 532 -16.08 7.83 2.19
CA HIS A 532 -15.55 6.49 2.04
C HIS A 532 -15.51 5.75 3.39
N ALA A 533 -15.10 6.43 4.47
CA ALA A 533 -15.08 5.83 5.81
C ALA A 533 -16.48 5.38 6.30
N LEU A 534 -17.53 6.16 6.05
CA LEU A 534 -18.91 5.78 6.36
C LEU A 534 -19.38 4.56 5.54
N ARG A 535 -19.01 4.50 4.27
CA ARG A 535 -19.32 3.35 3.40
C ARG A 535 -18.60 2.09 3.87
N SER A 536 -17.33 2.19 4.23
CA SER A 536 -16.57 1.08 4.82
C SER A 536 -17.16 0.63 6.16
N LEU A 537 -17.62 1.57 7.00
CA LEU A 537 -18.35 1.24 8.23
C LEU A 537 -19.63 0.44 7.94
N ALA A 538 -20.42 0.86 6.94
CA ALA A 538 -21.65 0.17 6.57
C ALA A 538 -21.40 -1.27 6.12
N LEU A 539 -20.36 -1.52 5.31
CA LEU A 539 -19.97 -2.88 4.93
C LEU A 539 -19.45 -3.70 6.11
N ALA A 540 -18.54 -3.13 6.90
CA ALA A 540 -17.92 -3.82 8.03
C ALA A 540 -18.93 -4.23 9.11
N ARG A 541 -20.02 -3.48 9.29
CA ARG A 541 -21.09 -3.82 10.24
C ARG A 541 -21.81 -5.12 9.93
N GLY A 542 -21.82 -5.57 8.67
CA GLY A 542 -22.42 -6.85 8.28
C GLY A 542 -21.54 -8.06 8.59
N VAL A 543 -20.25 -7.85 8.91
CA VAL A 543 -19.28 -8.92 9.10
C VAL A 543 -19.47 -9.58 10.46
N ALA A 544 -19.68 -10.90 10.51
CA ALA A 544 -19.89 -11.61 11.76
C ALA A 544 -18.65 -11.56 12.68
N ASP A 545 -17.46 -11.78 12.13
CA ASP A 545 -16.20 -11.75 12.87
C ASP A 545 -15.27 -10.66 12.30
N LEU A 546 -15.07 -9.59 13.07
CA LEU A 546 -14.30 -8.42 12.63
C LEU A 546 -12.81 -8.73 12.43
N ARG A 547 -12.30 -9.85 12.96
CA ARG A 547 -10.92 -10.32 12.71
C ARG A 547 -10.67 -10.61 11.23
N GLN A 548 -11.72 -10.97 10.49
CA GLN A 548 -11.67 -11.24 9.06
C GLN A 548 -11.45 -9.97 8.21
N LEU A 549 -11.58 -8.79 8.82
CA LEU A 549 -11.34 -7.51 8.15
C LEU A 549 -9.87 -7.09 8.19
N GLN A 550 -9.00 -7.83 8.86
CA GLN A 550 -7.57 -7.54 8.85
C GLN A 550 -7.01 -7.75 7.44
N ALA A 551 -6.40 -6.71 6.88
CA ALA A 551 -5.65 -6.81 5.64
C ALA A 551 -4.29 -7.47 5.88
N VAL A 552 -3.73 -8.09 4.84
CA VAL A 552 -2.47 -8.81 4.90
C VAL A 552 -1.38 -8.05 4.16
N GLY A 553 -0.19 -7.98 4.75
CA GLY A 553 1.00 -7.41 4.15
C GLY A 553 1.15 -5.89 4.32
N TYR A 554 2.13 -5.35 3.60
CA TYR A 554 2.53 -3.94 3.65
C TYR A 554 2.30 -3.27 2.28
N ASP A 555 2.08 -1.96 2.29
CA ASP A 555 2.08 -1.13 1.08
C ASP A 555 3.52 -0.86 0.61
N ASP A 556 3.68 -0.23 -0.55
CA ASP A 556 5.00 0.02 -1.16
C ASP A 556 5.91 0.97 -0.35
N ARG A 557 5.41 1.50 0.78
CA ARG A 557 6.12 2.38 1.71
C ARG A 557 6.38 1.68 3.05
N ASP A 558 6.26 0.36 3.08
CA ASP A 558 6.38 -0.49 4.27
C ASP A 558 5.39 -0.12 5.40
N PHE A 559 4.24 0.48 5.08
CA PHE A 559 3.15 0.64 6.05
C PHE A 559 2.18 -0.55 5.97
N PRO A 560 1.67 -1.06 7.12
CA PRO A 560 0.66 -2.12 7.10
C PRO A 560 -0.54 -1.71 6.24
N ARG A 561 -0.97 -2.62 5.36
CA ARG A 561 -2.17 -2.39 4.56
C ARG A 561 -3.38 -2.24 5.48
N ARG A 562 -4.27 -1.31 5.16
CA ARG A 562 -5.49 -1.05 5.93
C ARG A 562 -6.66 -0.87 4.98
N PRO A 563 -7.75 -1.65 5.14
CA PRO A 563 -8.88 -1.54 4.24
C PRO A 563 -9.78 -0.34 4.51
N PHE A 564 -9.55 0.34 5.63
CA PHE A 564 -10.27 1.56 5.99
C PHE A 564 -9.51 2.34 7.08
N ALA A 565 -9.93 3.60 7.27
CA ALA A 565 -9.35 4.46 8.30
C ALA A 565 -9.63 3.92 9.72
N SER A 566 -8.69 4.15 10.65
CA SER A 566 -8.81 3.74 12.06
C SER A 566 -10.10 4.23 12.73
N ALA A 567 -10.66 5.35 12.29
CA ALA A 567 -11.95 5.89 12.75
C ALA A 567 -13.11 4.90 12.58
N VAL A 568 -13.05 3.99 11.60
CA VAL A 568 -14.07 2.96 11.38
C VAL A 568 -14.11 1.97 12.55
N TRP A 569 -12.98 1.65 13.18
CA TRP A 569 -12.96 0.80 14.38
C TRP A 569 -13.77 1.40 15.53
N HIS A 570 -13.69 2.72 15.73
CA HIS A 570 -14.52 3.43 16.70
C HIS A 570 -16.00 3.49 16.32
N GLY A 571 -16.32 3.35 15.03
CA GLY A 571 -17.68 3.20 14.52
C GLY A 571 -18.25 1.79 14.66
N LEU A 572 -17.39 0.76 14.76
CA LEU A 572 -17.77 -0.64 14.93
C LEU A 572 -17.84 -1.07 16.40
N LEU A 573 -16.90 -0.55 17.21
CA LEU A 573 -16.69 -0.95 18.58
C LEU A 573 -16.95 0.20 19.54
N ALA A 574 -17.59 -0.11 20.67
CA ALA A 574 -17.53 0.71 21.85
C ALA A 574 -16.26 0.31 22.62
N MET A 575 -15.29 1.23 22.65
CA MET A 575 -14.00 1.02 23.34
C MET A 575 -14.13 1.14 24.86
N GLU A 576 -15.30 1.54 25.35
CA GLU A 576 -15.65 1.61 26.76
C GLU A 576 -16.27 0.29 27.24
N GLN A 577 -16.00 -0.05 28.50
CA GLN A 577 -16.53 -1.25 29.14
C GLN A 577 -18.05 -1.12 29.37
N LEU A 578 -18.78 -2.20 29.12
CA LEU A 578 -20.15 -2.31 29.62
C LEU A 578 -20.14 -2.37 31.14
N ASP A 579 -21.04 -1.62 31.77
CA ASP A 579 -21.30 -1.80 33.18
C ASP A 579 -22.21 -3.03 33.36
N LEU A 580 -21.64 -4.09 33.92
CA LEU A 580 -22.26 -5.40 34.04
C LEU A 580 -22.82 -5.68 35.45
N GLU A 581 -22.71 -4.72 36.37
CA GLU A 581 -23.17 -4.86 37.76
C GLU A 581 -24.63 -5.38 37.89
N PRO A 582 -25.60 -4.94 37.07
CA PRO A 582 -26.97 -5.47 37.14
C PRO A 582 -27.11 -6.98 36.92
N PHE A 583 -26.16 -7.58 36.20
CA PHE A 583 -26.20 -8.98 35.76
C PHE A 583 -25.34 -9.90 36.63
N GLU A 584 -24.49 -9.34 37.49
CA GLU A 584 -23.71 -10.10 38.45
C GLU A 584 -24.64 -10.77 39.49
N PRO A 585 -24.28 -11.97 39.98
CA PRO A 585 -25.09 -12.69 40.95
C PRO A 585 -25.21 -11.92 42.27
N ASP A 586 -26.40 -11.96 42.88
CA ASP A 586 -26.61 -11.47 44.24
C ASP A 586 -25.86 -12.38 45.22
N THR A 587 -24.78 -11.88 45.83
CA THR A 587 -23.97 -12.63 46.81
C THR A 587 -24.05 -11.97 48.19
N ASP A 588 -24.01 -12.80 49.25
CA ASP A 588 -24.27 -12.37 50.64
C ASP A 588 -23.20 -11.44 51.26
N THR A 589 -22.12 -11.10 50.55
CA THR A 589 -20.99 -10.34 51.09
C THR A 589 -20.97 -8.87 50.63
N GLY A 590 -21.66 -7.99 51.37
CA GLY A 590 -21.30 -6.57 51.56
C GLY A 590 -21.42 -5.55 50.40
N TRP A 591 -22.33 -4.58 50.57
CA TRP A 591 -22.41 -3.20 50.03
C TRP A 591 -22.28 -2.89 48.52
N GLN A 592 -21.88 -3.82 47.65
CA GLN A 592 -22.00 -3.71 46.18
C GLN A 592 -22.55 -5.03 45.64
N ARG A 593 -23.87 -5.15 45.59
CA ARG A 593 -24.58 -6.37 45.13
C ARG A 593 -25.03 -6.18 43.70
N GLY A 594 -24.70 -7.13 42.81
CA GLY A 594 -25.42 -7.29 41.55
C GLY A 594 -26.87 -7.73 41.78
N SER A 595 -27.74 -7.51 40.80
CA SER A 595 -29.17 -7.88 40.90
C SER A 595 -29.51 -9.24 40.29
N GLY A 596 -28.54 -9.96 39.73
CA GLY A 596 -28.75 -11.24 39.06
C GLY A 596 -29.76 -11.17 37.92
N LEU A 597 -29.90 -10.01 37.26
CA LEU A 597 -30.79 -9.85 36.12
C LEU A 597 -30.29 -10.70 34.94
N PRO A 598 -31.19 -11.24 34.10
CA PRO A 598 -30.76 -11.99 32.92
C PRO A 598 -29.95 -11.09 31.97
N LEU A 599 -28.99 -11.64 31.23
CA LEU A 599 -28.28 -10.89 30.19
C LEU A 599 -29.16 -10.64 28.96
N GLY A 600 -30.13 -11.51 28.69
CA GLY A 600 -31.07 -11.36 27.57
C GLY A 600 -30.36 -11.13 26.25
N VAL A 601 -30.79 -10.13 25.50
CA VAL A 601 -30.22 -9.71 24.21
C VAL A 601 -28.75 -9.25 24.27
N LEU A 602 -28.21 -8.95 25.46
CA LEU A 602 -26.79 -8.63 25.64
C LEU A 602 -25.90 -9.88 25.72
N ALA A 603 -26.47 -11.05 26.02
CA ALA A 603 -25.70 -12.28 26.23
C ALA A 603 -24.79 -12.63 25.03
N GLY A 604 -25.33 -12.47 23.82
CA GLY A 604 -24.62 -12.75 22.56
C GLY A 604 -23.88 -11.55 21.96
N VAL A 605 -23.77 -10.42 22.67
CA VAL A 605 -22.96 -9.28 22.18
C VAL A 605 -21.51 -9.72 22.13
N GLN A 606 -20.88 -9.50 20.98
CA GLN A 606 -19.48 -9.84 20.75
C GLN A 606 -18.57 -8.82 21.42
N ALA A 607 -17.51 -9.34 22.05
CA ALA A 607 -16.41 -8.60 22.64
C ALA A 607 -15.08 -9.10 22.06
N TYR A 608 -14.19 -8.16 21.75
CA TYR A 608 -12.85 -8.43 21.25
C TYR A 608 -11.83 -8.04 22.32
N THR A 609 -10.89 -8.94 22.58
CA THR A 609 -9.85 -8.76 23.61
C THR A 609 -8.56 -9.45 23.19
N SER A 610 -7.43 -8.93 23.65
CA SER A 610 -6.13 -9.56 23.38
C SER A 610 -5.93 -10.90 24.13
N ASP A 611 -6.67 -11.14 25.21
CA ASP A 611 -6.56 -12.37 26.01
C ASP A 611 -7.82 -12.58 26.86
N ALA A 612 -8.76 -13.36 26.34
CA ALA A 612 -10.00 -13.64 27.07
C ALA A 612 -9.78 -14.60 28.24
N GLU A 613 -8.81 -15.51 28.14
CA GLU A 613 -8.59 -16.62 29.06
C GLU A 613 -7.52 -16.33 30.13
N GLY A 614 -6.79 -15.22 30.02
CA GLY A 614 -5.65 -14.90 30.90
C GLY A 614 -4.47 -15.84 30.69
N ARG A 615 -4.27 -16.31 29.45
CA ARG A 615 -3.23 -17.29 29.08
C ARG A 615 -1.84 -16.68 29.07
N TYR A 616 -1.72 -15.39 28.80
CA TYR A 616 -0.44 -14.75 28.53
C TYR A 616 0.09 -13.97 29.74
N GLN A 617 1.40 -13.75 29.80
CA GLN A 617 2.00 -12.87 30.81
C GLN A 617 1.64 -11.42 30.51
N GLY A 618 0.55 -10.93 31.10
CA GLY A 618 0.06 -9.57 30.89
C GLY A 618 -1.42 -9.46 31.23
N ARG A 619 -1.94 -8.24 31.18
CA ARG A 619 -3.38 -8.00 31.31
C ARG A 619 -4.03 -8.00 29.93
N ALA A 620 -5.29 -8.40 29.86
CA ALA A 620 -6.09 -8.28 28.66
C ALA A 620 -6.28 -6.80 28.28
N HIS A 621 -6.26 -6.51 26.98
CA HIS A 621 -6.38 -5.17 26.42
C HIS A 621 -7.48 -5.08 25.37
N SER A 622 -8.17 -3.94 25.33
CA SER A 622 -9.06 -3.63 24.22
C SER A 622 -8.25 -3.33 22.93
N PRO A 623 -8.85 -3.53 21.74
CA PRO A 623 -8.15 -3.34 20.46
C PRO A 623 -7.57 -1.95 20.19
N ASP A 624 -7.99 -0.91 20.92
CA ASP A 624 -7.46 0.45 20.81
C ASP A 624 -6.68 0.91 22.05
N CYS A 625 -6.31 -0.04 22.92
CA CYS A 625 -5.52 0.29 24.10
C CYS A 625 -4.11 0.74 23.70
N LYS A 626 -3.68 1.91 24.19
CA LYS A 626 -2.31 2.43 23.99
C LYS A 626 -1.18 1.51 24.48
N HIS A 627 -1.49 0.57 25.38
CA HIS A 627 -0.54 -0.41 25.88
C HIS A 627 -0.32 -1.59 24.90
N ARG A 628 -1.17 -1.73 23.87
CA ARG A 628 -1.17 -2.83 22.88
C ARG A 628 -0.29 -2.53 21.65
N ARG A 629 0.82 -1.78 21.80
CA ARG A 629 1.67 -1.38 20.64
C ARG A 629 2.04 -2.61 19.78
N PRO A 630 2.04 -2.52 18.42
CA PRO A 630 1.83 -1.33 17.58
C PRO A 630 0.44 -1.26 16.90
N GLU A 631 -0.48 -2.17 17.18
CA GLU A 631 -1.69 -2.36 16.36
C GLU A 631 -2.94 -1.68 16.95
N HIS A 632 -3.54 -0.76 16.18
CA HIS A 632 -4.84 -0.15 16.48
C HIS A 632 -5.92 -0.86 15.65
N GLY A 633 -6.90 -1.48 16.32
CA GLY A 633 -7.99 -2.23 15.68
C GLY A 633 -7.95 -3.73 15.96
N VAL A 634 -8.93 -4.46 15.43
CA VAL A 634 -9.05 -5.90 15.67
C VAL A 634 -8.04 -6.66 14.78
N SER A 635 -7.28 -7.55 15.39
CA SER A 635 -6.31 -8.43 14.73
C SER A 635 -6.82 -9.88 14.73
N ARG A 636 -6.33 -10.71 13.80
CA ARG A 636 -6.64 -12.15 13.75
C ARG A 636 -6.30 -12.90 15.03
N ASP A 637 -5.32 -12.38 15.78
CA ASP A 637 -4.83 -12.96 17.03
C ASP A 637 -5.67 -12.53 18.25
N ASP A 638 -6.65 -11.62 18.09
CA ASP A 638 -7.59 -11.29 19.17
C ASP A 638 -8.57 -12.44 19.44
N ASP A 639 -8.93 -12.61 20.71
CA ASP A 639 -10.00 -13.48 21.13
C ASP A 639 -11.36 -12.79 20.87
N LEU A 640 -12.26 -13.53 20.22
CA LEU A 640 -13.67 -13.17 20.06
C LEU A 640 -14.49 -13.97 21.05
N VAL A 641 -15.10 -13.28 22.02
CA VAL A 641 -15.99 -13.87 23.03
C VAL A 641 -17.31 -13.14 23.09
N THR A 642 -18.32 -13.76 23.69
CA THR A 642 -19.59 -13.12 24.01
C THR A 642 -19.58 -12.53 25.43
N ILE A 643 -20.47 -11.57 25.73
CA ILE A 643 -20.59 -11.03 27.11
C ILE A 643 -20.94 -12.12 28.13
N ALA A 644 -21.73 -13.12 27.74
CA ALA A 644 -22.04 -14.25 28.62
C ALA A 644 -20.79 -15.09 28.94
N GLU A 645 -19.94 -15.37 27.95
CA GLU A 645 -18.67 -16.09 28.16
C GLU A 645 -17.69 -15.27 29.01
N LEU A 646 -17.60 -13.96 28.74
CA LEU A 646 -16.70 -13.06 29.47
C LEU A 646 -17.08 -12.97 30.96
N LEU A 647 -18.37 -12.82 31.29
CA LEU A 647 -18.86 -12.81 32.68
C LEU A 647 -18.64 -14.13 33.41
N GLY A 648 -18.70 -15.25 32.68
CA GLY A 648 -18.44 -16.58 33.24
C GLY A 648 -16.96 -16.88 33.47
N ASN A 649 -16.05 -16.07 32.91
CA ASN A 649 -14.64 -16.39 32.86
C ASN A 649 -13.86 -15.82 34.05
N LYS A 650 -13.47 -16.71 34.98
CA LYS A 650 -12.67 -16.36 36.16
C LYS A 650 -11.19 -16.09 35.88
N GLY A 651 -10.70 -16.46 34.69
CA GLY A 651 -9.31 -16.25 34.27
C GLY A 651 -9.05 -14.89 33.62
N PHE A 652 -10.11 -14.14 33.29
CA PHE A 652 -10.00 -12.85 32.63
C PHE A 652 -9.36 -11.79 33.55
N ASP A 653 -8.18 -11.27 33.20
CA ASP A 653 -7.47 -10.22 33.93
C ASP A 653 -7.42 -8.91 33.11
N PRO A 654 -8.39 -7.99 33.27
CA PRO A 654 -8.48 -6.79 32.45
C PRO A 654 -7.47 -5.70 32.82
N CYS A 655 -6.97 -5.01 31.80
CA CYS A 655 -6.22 -3.77 31.98
C CYS A 655 -7.08 -2.68 32.62
N SER A 656 -6.61 -2.12 33.73
CA SER A 656 -7.32 -1.08 34.51
C SER A 656 -7.57 0.24 33.76
N LYS A 657 -6.93 0.46 32.61
CA LYS A 657 -7.13 1.67 31.80
C LYS A 657 -8.16 1.52 30.68
N CYS A 658 -8.31 0.32 30.14
CA CYS A 658 -9.20 0.08 28.99
C CYS A 658 -10.30 -0.95 29.27
N GLY A 659 -10.35 -1.53 30.48
CA GLY A 659 -11.31 -2.59 30.83
C GLY A 659 -10.99 -3.95 30.18
N GLY A 660 -9.99 -4.02 29.31
CA GLY A 660 -9.46 -5.25 28.74
C GLY A 660 -10.21 -5.82 27.53
N TYR A 661 -11.31 -5.20 27.10
CA TYR A 661 -12.05 -5.62 25.90
C TYR A 661 -12.78 -4.44 25.27
N ALA A 662 -13.20 -4.57 24.01
CA ALA A 662 -14.15 -3.66 23.36
C ALA A 662 -15.34 -4.45 22.84
N VAL A 663 -16.55 -3.91 23.04
CA VAL A 663 -17.77 -4.57 22.59
C VAL A 663 -18.19 -4.06 21.22
N ARG A 664 -18.79 -4.94 20.42
CA ARG A 664 -19.52 -4.51 19.23
C ARG A 664 -20.62 -3.55 19.65
N ARG A 665 -20.72 -2.42 18.96
CA ARG A 665 -21.68 -1.38 19.32
C ARG A 665 -23.11 -1.93 19.33
N LEU A 666 -23.86 -1.49 20.33
CA LEU A 666 -25.17 -2.02 20.64
C LEU A 666 -26.23 -1.48 19.66
N SER A 667 -27.14 -2.37 19.24
CA SER A 667 -28.37 -1.99 18.55
C SER A 667 -29.29 -1.17 19.46
N GLN A 668 -30.30 -0.52 18.87
CA GLN A 668 -31.27 0.27 19.62
C GLN A 668 -31.99 -0.56 20.70
N ASP A 669 -32.38 -1.80 20.39
CA ASP A 669 -33.04 -2.69 21.32
C ASP A 669 -32.11 -3.13 22.47
N GLN A 670 -30.83 -3.37 22.17
CA GLN A 670 -29.81 -3.68 23.18
C GLN A 670 -29.54 -2.50 24.12
N VAL A 671 -29.47 -1.27 23.61
CA VAL A 671 -29.32 -0.07 24.45
C VAL A 671 -30.55 0.15 25.31
N ALA A 672 -31.76 -0.06 24.76
CA ALA A 672 -33.01 0.05 25.51
C ALA A 672 -33.06 -0.99 26.64
N TYR A 673 -32.67 -2.23 26.37
CA TYR A 673 -32.58 -3.28 27.38
C TYR A 673 -31.52 -2.96 28.44
N TYR A 674 -30.32 -2.55 28.02
CA TYR A 674 -29.23 -2.15 28.92
C TYR A 674 -29.70 -1.05 29.90
N ARG A 675 -30.38 -0.02 29.39
CA ARG A 675 -30.98 1.03 30.23
C ARG A 675 -32.05 0.49 31.16
N ALA A 676 -32.95 -0.37 30.69
CA ALA A 676 -33.99 -0.96 31.50
C ALA A 676 -33.43 -1.79 32.66
N ALA A 677 -32.41 -2.62 32.39
CA ALA A 677 -31.73 -3.43 33.41
C ALA A 677 -31.07 -2.55 34.48
N HIS A 678 -30.37 -1.49 34.08
CA HIS A 678 -29.74 -0.54 34.99
C HIS A 678 -30.76 0.24 35.84
N ARG A 679 -31.90 0.63 35.26
CA ARG A 679 -33.00 1.25 36.02
C ARG A 679 -33.60 0.27 37.03
N LEU A 680 -33.86 -0.97 36.63
CA LEU A 680 -34.40 -1.99 37.55
C LEU A 680 -33.39 -2.33 38.66
N HIS A 681 -32.10 -2.32 38.37
CA HIS A 681 -31.04 -2.47 39.36
C HIS A 681 -31.03 -1.32 40.38
N SER A 682 -31.11 -0.07 39.92
CA SER A 682 -31.24 1.09 40.81
C SER A 682 -32.49 0.98 41.69
N LEU A 683 -33.63 0.58 41.12
CA LEU A 683 -34.87 0.36 41.86
C LEU A 683 -34.74 -0.76 42.90
N THR A 684 -34.00 -1.83 42.59
CA THR A 684 -33.72 -2.93 43.53
C THR A 684 -33.04 -2.39 44.80
N HIS A 685 -32.01 -1.56 44.66
CA HIS A 685 -31.35 -0.92 45.80
C HIS A 685 -32.26 0.04 46.57
N GLN A 686 -33.11 0.79 45.88
CA GLN A 686 -34.07 1.70 46.51
C GLN A 686 -35.13 0.94 47.33
N VAL A 687 -35.65 -0.17 46.80
CA VAL A 687 -36.60 -1.06 47.49
C VAL A 687 -35.95 -1.66 48.74
N HIS A 688 -34.75 -2.25 48.61
CA HIS A 688 -34.03 -2.81 49.76
C HIS A 688 -33.73 -1.76 50.84
N SER A 689 -33.34 -0.54 50.44
CA SER A 689 -33.10 0.58 51.36
C SER A 689 -34.39 1.03 52.07
N ALA A 690 -35.52 1.09 51.35
CA ALA A 690 -36.81 1.43 51.92
C ALA A 690 -37.32 0.37 52.91
N ALA A 691 -37.18 -0.92 52.55
CA ALA A 691 -37.52 -2.05 53.40
C ALA A 691 -36.66 -2.08 54.67
N ALA A 692 -35.33 -1.88 54.55
CA ALA A 692 -34.43 -1.84 55.70
C ALA A 692 -34.73 -0.68 56.67
N ARG A 693 -35.27 0.44 56.16
CA ARG A 693 -35.59 1.63 56.96
C ARG A 693 -37.04 1.65 57.48
N ASN A 694 -37.86 0.65 57.14
CA ASN A 694 -39.32 0.66 57.40
C ASN A 694 -40.00 1.97 56.97
N ASN A 695 -39.52 2.59 55.88
CA ASN A 695 -39.99 3.90 55.46
C ASN A 695 -41.05 3.74 54.36
N GLY A 696 -42.32 4.04 54.68
CA GLY A 696 -43.43 3.98 53.72
C GLY A 696 -43.50 5.18 52.76
N THR A 697 -42.74 6.25 52.98
CA THR A 697 -42.72 7.40 52.07
C THR A 697 -42.03 7.05 50.75
N GLY A 698 -42.75 7.18 49.63
CA GLY A 698 -42.26 6.84 48.28
C GLY A 698 -42.60 5.42 47.80
N SER A 699 -43.19 4.55 48.64
CA SER A 699 -43.53 3.15 48.28
C SER A 699 -44.48 3.07 47.07
N ALA A 700 -45.47 3.97 46.98
CA ALA A 700 -46.41 4.02 45.85
C ALA A 700 -45.75 4.43 44.53
N GLU A 701 -44.75 5.32 44.57
CA GLU A 701 -44.00 5.77 43.39
C GLU A 701 -43.07 4.67 42.90
N LEU A 702 -42.35 3.99 43.81
CA LEU A 702 -41.53 2.81 43.49
C LEU A 702 -42.38 1.69 42.90
N ALA A 703 -43.56 1.43 43.46
CA ALA A 703 -44.48 0.43 42.92
C ALA A 703 -44.99 0.79 41.52
N ALA A 704 -45.23 2.08 41.23
CA ALA A 704 -45.61 2.53 39.89
C ALA A 704 -44.47 2.31 38.88
N GLN A 705 -43.24 2.69 39.23
CA GLN A 705 -42.07 2.50 38.37
C GLN A 705 -41.75 1.01 38.14
N LEU A 706 -41.91 0.15 39.15
CA LEU A 706 -41.73 -1.31 38.99
C LEU A 706 -42.80 -1.93 38.08
N ARG A 707 -44.04 -1.43 38.09
CA ARG A 707 -45.10 -1.93 37.19
C ARG A 707 -44.80 -1.69 35.72
N GLU A 708 -44.10 -0.61 35.36
CA GLU A 708 -43.64 -0.38 33.99
C GLU A 708 -42.78 -1.55 33.47
N PHE A 709 -42.00 -2.18 34.35
CA PHE A 709 -41.15 -3.34 34.01
C PHE A 709 -41.88 -4.69 34.09
N ALA A 710 -43.05 -4.75 34.75
CA ALA A 710 -43.90 -5.93 34.78
C ALA A 710 -44.78 -6.04 33.52
N GLU A 711 -45.21 -4.91 32.98
CA GLU A 711 -46.17 -4.79 31.87
C GLU A 711 -45.50 -4.59 30.50
N LEU A 712 -44.37 -5.28 30.25
CA LEU A 712 -43.70 -5.22 28.96
C LEU A 712 -44.61 -5.74 27.84
N ASP A 713 -44.74 -4.95 26.77
CA ASP A 713 -45.45 -5.39 25.58
C ASP A 713 -44.75 -6.60 24.92
N ARG A 714 -45.51 -7.35 24.10
CA ARG A 714 -45.02 -8.59 23.48
C ARG A 714 -43.82 -8.36 22.54
N ARG A 715 -43.75 -7.21 21.87
CA ARG A 715 -42.66 -6.88 20.93
C ARG A 715 -41.38 -6.63 21.71
N THR A 716 -41.46 -5.82 22.76
CA THR A 716 -40.35 -5.50 23.67
C THR A 716 -39.83 -6.76 24.35
N ALA A 717 -40.71 -7.61 24.89
CA ALA A 717 -40.31 -8.86 25.52
C ALA A 717 -39.59 -9.82 24.56
N ASN A 718 -40.03 -9.92 23.30
CA ASN A 718 -39.37 -10.75 22.29
C ASN A 718 -38.01 -10.19 21.85
N ALA A 719 -37.87 -8.86 21.80
CA ALA A 719 -36.61 -8.21 21.45
C ALA A 719 -35.56 -8.33 22.55
N TRP A 720 -35.97 -8.24 23.82
CA TRP A 720 -35.07 -8.25 24.98
C TRP A 720 -34.67 -9.64 25.44
N PHE A 721 -35.56 -10.64 25.28
CA PHE A 721 -35.35 -11.97 25.82
C PHE A 721 -35.39 -13.04 24.72
N PRO A 722 -34.23 -13.43 24.16
CA PRO A 722 -34.14 -14.53 23.23
C PRO A 722 -34.71 -15.84 23.82
N LEU A 723 -34.57 -16.04 25.13
CA LEU A 723 -35.05 -17.24 25.82
C LEU A 723 -36.23 -16.93 26.74
N ARG A 724 -37.30 -17.74 26.64
CA ARG A 724 -38.50 -17.62 27.50
C ARG A 724 -38.21 -17.71 29.00
N LYS A 725 -37.12 -18.38 29.41
CA LYS A 725 -36.70 -18.47 30.82
C LYS A 725 -36.25 -17.11 31.37
N GLU A 726 -35.59 -16.29 30.56
CA GLU A 726 -35.09 -14.96 30.96
C GLU A 726 -36.26 -14.00 31.18
N ALA A 727 -37.24 -13.99 30.28
CA ALA A 727 -38.47 -13.22 30.46
C ALA A 727 -39.28 -13.66 31.70
N ARG A 728 -39.15 -14.91 32.15
CA ARG A 728 -39.75 -15.37 33.41
C ARG A 728 -38.94 -14.89 34.61
N GLN A 729 -37.62 -15.01 34.56
CA GLN A 729 -36.71 -14.53 35.61
C GLN A 729 -36.90 -13.03 35.84
N TRP A 730 -36.91 -12.22 34.77
CA TRP A 730 -37.19 -10.78 34.86
C TRP A 730 -38.49 -10.48 35.61
N ARG A 731 -39.60 -11.12 35.20
CA ARG A 731 -40.91 -10.94 35.87
C ARG A 731 -40.91 -11.43 37.31
N GLN A 732 -40.20 -12.51 37.61
CA GLN A 732 -40.06 -13.01 38.98
C GLN A 732 -39.33 -11.98 39.85
N THR A 733 -38.24 -11.39 39.36
CA THR A 733 -37.50 -10.32 40.06
C THR A 733 -38.39 -9.11 40.32
N VAL A 734 -39.10 -8.60 39.30
CA VAL A 734 -40.01 -7.45 39.48
C VAL A 734 -41.12 -7.76 40.48
N ASN A 735 -41.73 -8.95 40.41
CA ASN A 735 -42.78 -9.35 41.34
C ASN A 735 -42.28 -9.54 42.78
N ALA A 736 -41.05 -10.03 42.96
CA ALA A 736 -40.42 -10.14 44.27
C ALA A 736 -40.23 -8.76 44.90
N LEU A 737 -39.68 -7.80 44.14
CA LEU A 737 -39.50 -6.42 44.59
C LEU A 737 -40.82 -5.73 44.94
N LEU A 738 -41.87 -5.95 44.15
CA LEU A 738 -43.22 -5.45 44.46
C LEU A 738 -43.77 -6.04 45.77
N GLY A 739 -43.41 -7.27 46.12
CA GLY A 739 -43.81 -7.92 47.37
C GLY A 739 -43.03 -7.46 48.60
N GLU A 740 -41.82 -6.90 48.42
CA GLU A 740 -40.96 -6.40 49.50
C GLU A 740 -41.29 -4.97 49.93
N LEU A 741 -42.04 -4.22 49.12
CA LEU A 741 -42.47 -2.87 49.46
C LEU A 741 -43.45 -2.90 50.65
N PRO A 742 -43.24 -2.07 51.69
CA PRO A 742 -44.18 -1.97 52.80
C PRO A 742 -45.54 -1.50 52.28
N GLY A 743 -46.61 -2.20 52.68
CA GLY A 743 -47.99 -1.85 52.34
C GLY A 743 -48.35 -0.45 52.85
N PRO A 744 -49.35 0.23 52.23
CA PRO A 744 -49.78 1.55 52.70
C PRO A 744 -50.24 1.45 54.16
N ALA A 745 -49.61 2.23 55.04
CA ALA A 745 -50.01 2.36 56.43
C ALA A 745 -51.34 3.12 56.57
#